data_AF-A0A7V4FF71-F1
#
_entry.id   AF-A0A7V4FF71-F1
#
_cell.length_a   1.000
_cell.length_b   1.000
_cell.length_c   1.000
_cell.angle_alpha   90.00
_cell.angle_beta   90.00
_cell.angle_gamma   90.00
#
_symmetry.space_group_name_H-M   'P 1'
#
loop_
_entity.id
_entity.type
_entity.pdbx_description
1 polymer ?
#
loop_
_entity_poly.entity_id
_entity_poly.type
_entity_poly.pdbx_seq_one_letter_code
_entity_poly.pdbx_strand_id
1 'polypeptide(L)'
;MTDNSQIEKLPPQSIEAEKSLLGCLMLDKDAILKVIDFLSPQDFYKSAHQEIYLACQELFAKGEPIDILSLSNRLKEKGKLEEVGGISYLTELVNSVPTASHVFHYAKIVQKKRILRDLISASQEIALLAYDESQDPEKILDEAEKRIFSIAQKGITQNFISVKDTLEEAFNRIDQLSKHGGGLRGIPTGFSDLDNILAGLQKSDMIILAARPTLGKSAFATCIAANAAIKYKVPVGIFSLEMSRDQIVDRLISMVSGVDLWRIRTGRLSAEGEDNDFTRIRNALSVLAEAPIYIDDGAATNILQMKAMARRLQAEKGLGLLIIDYLQLIQPLNPKASPVEQVSESSRALKALAKELNIPVLVISQLSRAVEQRSPQIPRLADLRQSGCLAGDTLLTRADTGERVKIKDLVGKKDILIYTLDKDWKLRVGKISKVFWSGKKKVYLLKTRSGFEIKASANHPFRKFDGWYPLEKLKIGDKIATAKKLIPFAPKNELSEDEIILLAHLLGDGCVVEHQPIHYTSSSLRNIQIVAKAAKKLFKIEPRLVRQENWYHLYLPSPYHLAPGKHHPIINWYEKLGLKPAHTWEKVIPEAVFTLDKKKLALFLSHLWATDGNVSERKMKKRKASTALFYSTTSLRMAQDLKELLLRFEIRSRISEKKKVGYKPWYMVEIQGKEHQMKFLKEIGVFGQEKIVTKLIKNLEKIVPNTNLDVVPKEVWYLIDEIRRKKELSWKQLCQSLGVAFGGRNSLFKRNISFQRLKIIANHLSSPELSNLAEGDVFWDEIVSIKPLKVEDVYDLTIPGTHNFLANNIIVHNSIEQDADVVLFIYREDYYRPETSRKGIADIIVAKHRNGPVGRVELYFDERTVSFRDLEKGFFEE
;
A
#
# COMPACT_ATOMS: atom_id res chain seq x y z
N MET A 1 54.51 0.14 41.93
CA MET A 1 54.12 1.56 41.97
C MET A 1 54.08 2.07 40.55
N THR A 2 52.89 2.23 39.98
CA THR A 2 52.62 3.08 38.82
C THR A 2 51.12 3.40 38.86
N ASP A 3 50.85 4.45 39.62
CA ASP A 3 49.81 5.47 39.41
C ASP A 3 48.46 5.02 38.83
N ASN A 4 47.58 4.55 39.72
CA ASN A 4 46.17 4.34 39.43
C ASN A 4 45.38 5.59 39.84
N SER A 5 45.67 6.74 39.22
CA SER A 5 44.80 7.90 39.28
C SER A 5 43.63 7.67 38.31
N GLN A 6 42.58 6.98 38.78
CA GLN A 6 41.27 7.08 38.18
C GLN A 6 40.82 8.54 38.32
N ILE A 7 41.16 9.37 37.33
CA ILE A 7 40.55 10.68 37.14
C ILE A 7 39.05 10.42 37.03
N GLU A 8 38.26 10.85 38.01
CA GLU A 8 36.80 10.95 37.91
C GLU A 8 36.48 11.85 36.70
N LYS A 9 36.35 11.24 35.52
CA LYS A 9 35.99 11.97 34.30
C LYS A 9 34.50 12.29 34.38
N LEU A 10 34.20 13.54 34.75
CA LEU A 10 32.85 14.08 34.65
C LEU A 10 32.31 13.89 33.21
N PRO A 11 31.03 13.52 33.04
CA PRO A 11 30.43 13.43 31.72
C PRO A 11 30.58 14.74 30.94
N PRO A 12 30.81 14.69 29.61
CA PRO A 12 30.96 15.89 28.79
C PRO A 12 29.81 16.88 28.99
N GLN A 13 30.16 18.07 29.48
CA GLN A 13 29.22 19.15 29.78
C GLN A 13 29.85 20.51 29.50
N SER A 14 29.04 21.55 29.41
CA SER A 14 29.48 22.95 29.41
C SER A 14 28.39 23.79 30.08
N ILE A 15 28.50 23.92 31.40
CA ILE A 15 27.49 24.64 32.20
C ILE A 15 27.43 26.11 31.80
N GLU A 16 28.56 26.72 31.46
CA GLU A 16 28.64 28.10 30.98
C GLU A 16 27.85 28.31 29.69
N ALA A 17 27.97 27.39 28.72
CA ALA A 17 27.20 27.45 27.48
C ALA A 17 25.70 27.22 27.72
N GLU A 18 25.34 26.31 28.63
CA GLU A 18 23.94 26.10 29.02
C GLU A 18 23.34 27.36 29.67
N LYS A 19 24.08 27.98 30.60
CA LYS A 19 23.65 29.22 31.27
C LYS A 19 23.47 30.35 30.26
N SER A 20 24.47 30.54 29.40
CA SER A 20 24.46 31.57 28.35
C SER A 20 23.32 31.35 27.36
N LEU A 21 23.05 30.10 26.97
CA LEU A 21 21.95 29.75 26.07
C LEU A 21 20.59 30.10 26.69
N LEU A 22 20.31 29.66 27.91
CA LEU A 22 19.05 29.96 28.60
C LEU A 22 18.87 31.46 28.83
N GLY A 23 19.95 32.17 29.18
CA GLY A 23 19.94 33.62 29.27
C GLY A 23 19.61 34.29 27.94
N CYS A 24 20.18 33.83 26.81
CA CYS A 24 19.87 34.37 25.48
C CYS A 24 18.38 34.24 25.15
N LEU A 25 17.75 33.11 25.51
CA LEU A 25 16.33 32.86 25.27
C LEU A 25 15.41 33.83 26.04
N MET A 26 15.88 34.37 27.17
CA MET A 26 15.14 35.35 27.97
C MET A 26 15.41 36.81 27.56
N LEU A 27 16.45 37.05 26.75
CA LEU A 27 16.86 38.38 26.28
C LEU A 27 16.36 38.71 24.87
N ASP A 28 16.37 37.72 23.97
CA ASP A 28 15.95 37.87 22.58
C ASP A 28 14.75 36.96 22.29
N LYS A 29 13.60 37.57 21.99
CA LYS A 29 12.34 36.88 21.66
C LYS A 29 12.46 35.91 20.47
N ASP A 30 13.38 36.17 19.55
CA ASP A 30 13.56 35.37 18.33
C ASP A 30 14.65 34.30 18.51
N ALA A 31 15.33 34.26 19.66
CA ALA A 31 16.41 33.32 19.94
C ALA A 31 15.92 31.86 19.98
N ILE A 32 14.71 31.62 20.49
CA ILE A 32 14.13 30.28 20.57
C ILE A 32 13.87 29.67 19.19
N LEU A 33 13.46 30.48 18.21
CA LEU A 33 13.23 30.05 16.82
C LEU A 33 14.50 29.47 16.18
N LYS A 34 15.67 29.98 16.59
CA LYS A 34 16.96 29.55 16.02
C LYS A 34 17.43 28.20 16.57
N VAL A 35 16.84 27.69 17.65
CA VAL A 35 17.36 26.52 18.38
C VAL A 35 16.34 25.42 18.62
N ILE A 36 15.04 25.72 18.65
CA ILE A 36 13.97 24.77 19.01
C ILE A 36 13.90 23.54 18.09
N ASP A 37 14.32 23.68 16.83
CA ASP A 37 14.25 22.61 15.83
C ASP A 37 15.23 21.45 16.07
N PHE A 38 16.33 21.69 16.78
CA PHE A 38 17.40 20.70 16.95
C PHE A 38 17.86 20.50 18.39
N LEU A 39 17.28 21.23 19.35
CA LEU A 39 17.64 21.19 20.74
C LEU A 39 16.44 20.74 21.59
N SER A 40 16.65 19.75 22.45
CA SER A 40 15.63 19.23 23.35
C SER A 40 16.01 19.45 24.82
N PRO A 41 15.04 19.38 25.77
CA PRO A 41 15.35 19.51 27.19
C PRO A 41 16.44 18.53 27.67
N GLN A 42 16.50 17.32 27.10
CA GLN A 42 17.48 16.30 27.49
C GLN A 42 18.92 16.62 27.03
N ASP A 43 19.11 17.63 26.18
CA ASP A 43 20.43 18.07 25.72
C ASP A 43 21.20 18.82 26.80
N PHE A 44 20.50 19.40 27.77
CA PHE A 44 21.10 20.06 28.93
C PHE A 44 21.54 19.02 29.96
N TYR A 45 22.72 19.22 30.53
CA TYR A 45 23.25 18.33 31.56
C TYR A 45 22.57 18.55 32.91
N LYS A 46 22.35 19.80 33.31
CA LYS A 46 21.70 20.11 34.60
C LYS A 46 20.20 19.94 34.50
N SER A 47 19.62 19.14 35.40
CA SER A 47 18.16 18.96 35.53
C SER A 47 17.41 20.30 35.58
N ALA A 48 17.89 21.26 36.38
CA ALA A 48 17.31 22.60 36.45
C ALA A 48 17.24 23.30 35.08
N HIS A 49 18.27 23.15 34.24
CA HIS A 49 18.28 23.73 32.90
C HIS A 49 17.33 23.01 31.93
N GLN A 50 17.12 21.70 32.11
CA GLN A 50 16.12 20.94 31.34
C GLN A 50 14.72 21.48 31.62
N GLU A 51 14.38 21.68 32.89
CA GLU A 51 13.08 22.21 33.33
C GLU A 51 12.86 23.66 32.86
N ILE A 52 13.90 24.50 32.94
CA ILE A 52 13.85 25.87 32.42
C ILE A 52 13.62 25.87 30.90
N TYR A 53 14.36 25.07 30.13
CA TYR A 53 14.19 24.99 28.68
C TYR A 53 12.82 24.44 28.27
N LEU A 54 12.31 23.44 29.00
CA LEU A 54 10.97 22.90 28.80
C LEU A 54 9.90 23.99 29.01
N ALA A 55 10.03 24.80 30.06
CA ALA A 55 9.14 25.93 30.30
C ALA A 55 9.24 26.99 29.17
N CYS A 56 10.43 27.26 28.64
CA CYS A 56 10.62 28.12 27.45
C CYS A 56 9.87 27.57 26.22
N GLN A 57 9.96 26.25 25.97
CA GLN A 57 9.26 25.60 24.85
C GLN A 57 7.74 25.70 24.99
N GLU A 58 7.21 25.56 26.21
CA GLU A 58 5.77 25.67 26.47
C GLU A 58 5.24 27.10 26.28
N LEU A 59 5.98 28.11 26.75
CA LEU A 59 5.63 29.51 26.53
C LEU A 59 5.62 29.84 25.03
N PHE A 60 6.65 29.40 24.31
CA PHE A 60 6.72 29.55 22.85
C PHE A 60 5.55 28.86 22.14
N ALA A 61 5.19 27.64 22.54
CA ALA A 61 4.05 26.92 21.95
C ALA A 61 2.70 27.63 22.16
N LYS A 62 2.57 28.43 23.21
CA LYS A 62 1.40 29.28 23.48
C LYS A 62 1.46 30.66 22.82
N GLY A 63 2.58 30.98 22.16
CA GLY A 63 2.83 32.32 21.60
C GLY A 63 3.09 33.39 22.66
N GLU A 64 3.46 32.99 23.88
CA GLU A 64 3.80 33.89 24.99
C GLU A 64 5.30 34.26 24.95
N PRO A 65 5.68 35.48 25.34
CA PRO A 65 7.08 35.90 25.36
C PRO A 65 7.88 35.11 26.41
N ILE A 66 9.13 34.79 26.09
CA ILE A 66 10.07 34.15 27.01
C ILE A 66 10.90 35.26 27.66
N ASP A 67 10.49 35.70 28.84
CA ASP A 67 11.23 36.64 29.69
C ASP A 67 11.24 36.14 31.15
N ILE A 68 12.02 36.79 32.03
CA ILE A 68 12.16 36.36 33.43
C ILE A 68 10.80 36.27 34.13
N LEU A 69 9.87 37.20 33.86
CA LEU A 69 8.57 37.26 34.51
C LEU A 69 7.66 36.11 34.05
N SER A 70 7.54 35.92 32.75
CA SER A 70 6.71 34.89 32.12
C SER A 70 7.23 33.49 32.47
N LEU A 71 8.55 33.31 32.46
CA LEU A 71 9.20 32.05 32.80
C LEU A 71 9.08 31.72 34.30
N SER A 72 9.27 32.69 35.19
CA SER A 72 9.11 32.49 36.63
C SER A 72 7.67 32.16 37.01
N ASN A 73 6.68 32.84 36.41
CA ASN A 73 5.26 32.52 36.59
C ASN A 73 4.95 31.09 36.13
N ARG A 74 5.43 30.70 34.95
CA ARG A 74 5.22 29.35 34.40
C ARG A 74 5.84 28.26 35.28
N LEU A 75 7.05 28.48 35.78
CA LEU A 75 7.73 27.56 36.68
C LEU A 75 7.03 27.49 38.05
N LYS A 76 6.44 28.61 38.52
CA LYS A 76 5.68 28.67 39.77
C LYS A 76 4.35 27.91 39.67
N GLU A 77 3.62 28.06 38.57
CA GLU A 77 2.39 27.28 38.29
C GLU A 77 2.65 25.77 38.32
N LYS A 78 3.83 25.35 37.86
CA LYS A 78 4.26 23.95 37.85
C LYS A 78 4.82 23.46 39.19
N GLY A 79 4.97 24.33 40.18
CA GLY A 79 5.62 24.01 41.45
C GLY A 79 7.13 23.72 41.32
N LYS A 80 7.78 24.17 40.23
CA LYS A 80 9.19 23.90 39.91
C LYS A 80 10.12 25.08 40.15
N LEU A 81 9.60 26.28 40.45
CA LEU A 81 10.40 27.50 40.60
C LEU A 81 11.49 27.38 41.66
N GLU A 82 11.18 26.82 42.83
CA GLU A 82 12.17 26.65 43.90
C GLU A 82 13.22 25.58 43.55
N GLU A 83 12.81 24.50 42.85
CA GLU A 83 13.73 23.43 42.42
C GLU A 83 14.80 23.91 41.43
N VAL A 84 14.47 24.92 40.61
CA VAL A 84 15.42 25.48 39.63
C VAL A 84 16.30 26.61 40.21
N GLY A 85 16.16 26.94 41.49
CA GLY A 85 16.95 27.98 42.17
C GLY A 85 16.27 29.36 42.26
N GLY A 86 14.96 29.44 41.98
CA GLY A 86 14.16 30.65 42.13
C GLY A 86 14.44 31.74 41.10
N ILE A 87 13.83 32.92 41.31
CA ILE A 87 13.96 34.08 40.41
C ILE A 87 15.41 34.60 40.38
N SER A 88 16.13 34.47 41.50
CA SER A 88 17.55 34.84 41.61
C SER A 88 18.41 34.08 40.60
N TYR A 89 18.18 32.77 40.43
CA TYR A 89 18.92 31.98 39.46
C TYR A 89 18.58 32.37 38.02
N LEU A 90 17.31 32.61 37.69
CA LEU A 90 16.93 33.10 36.35
C LEU A 90 17.59 34.45 36.02
N THR A 91 17.72 35.32 37.01
CA THR A 91 18.42 36.61 36.87
C THR A 91 19.93 36.41 36.65
N GLU A 92 20.54 35.45 37.34
CA GLU A 92 21.93 35.05 37.12
C GLU A 92 22.16 34.54 35.69
N LEU A 93 21.25 33.72 35.15
CA LEU A 93 21.34 33.22 33.77
C LEU A 93 21.36 34.36 32.75
N VAL A 94 20.51 35.36 32.92
CA VAL A 94 20.47 36.54 32.04
C VAL A 94 21.77 37.35 32.14
N ASN A 95 22.28 37.56 33.36
CA ASN A 95 23.53 38.31 33.57
C ASN A 95 24.78 37.55 33.10
N SER A 96 24.68 36.24 32.88
CA SER A 96 25.79 35.41 32.38
C SER A 96 25.99 35.49 30.87
N VAL A 97 25.09 36.14 30.12
CA VAL A 97 25.11 36.20 28.66
C VAL A 97 26.08 37.28 28.16
N PRO A 98 27.14 36.94 27.41
CA PRO A 98 28.01 37.93 26.81
C PRO A 98 27.34 38.69 25.65
N THR A 99 26.59 37.98 24.79
CA THR A 99 25.75 38.56 23.73
C THR A 99 24.65 37.59 23.31
N ALA A 100 23.41 38.08 23.19
CA ALA A 100 22.27 37.29 22.75
C ALA A 100 22.39 36.79 21.29
N SER A 101 23.20 37.49 20.48
CA SER A 101 23.43 37.15 19.06
C SER A 101 24.13 35.80 18.86
N HIS A 102 24.81 35.28 19.88
CA HIS A 102 25.55 34.01 19.82
C HIS A 102 24.75 32.78 20.28
N VAL A 103 23.42 32.92 20.46
CA VAL A 103 22.52 31.82 20.87
C VAL A 103 22.76 30.52 20.10
N PHE A 104 22.93 30.59 18.76
CA PHE A 104 23.14 29.41 17.92
C PHE A 104 24.48 28.72 18.23
N HIS A 105 25.52 29.50 18.54
CA HIS A 105 26.84 28.97 18.90
C HIS A 105 26.78 28.22 20.24
N TYR A 106 26.17 28.82 21.27
CA TYR A 106 25.99 28.16 22.57
C TYR A 106 25.13 26.90 22.46
N ALA A 107 24.04 26.96 21.68
CA ALA A 107 23.19 25.83 21.35
C ALA A 107 23.98 24.68 20.71
N LYS A 108 24.87 24.97 19.75
CA LYS A 108 25.73 23.96 19.13
C LYS A 108 26.74 23.36 20.11
N ILE A 109 27.24 24.11 21.09
CA ILE A 109 28.10 23.57 22.14
C ILE A 109 27.32 22.59 23.01
N VAL A 110 26.12 22.95 23.48
CA VAL A 110 25.25 22.08 24.29
C VAL A 110 24.91 20.80 23.53
N GLN A 111 24.51 20.91 22.26
CA GLN A 111 24.23 19.77 21.39
C GLN A 111 25.47 18.86 21.22
N LYS A 112 26.66 19.42 20.97
CA LYS A 112 27.91 18.64 20.88
C LYS A 112 28.18 17.87 22.18
N LYS A 113 27.98 18.49 23.34
CA LYS A 113 28.16 17.81 24.63
C LYS A 113 27.14 16.69 24.83
N ARG A 114 25.87 16.86 24.41
CA ARG A 114 24.88 15.77 24.43
C ARG A 114 25.32 14.60 23.56
N ILE A 115 25.75 14.85 22.32
CA ILE A 115 26.22 13.79 21.41
C ILE A 115 27.34 12.99 22.06
N LEU A 116 28.29 13.65 22.71
CA LEU A 116 29.37 12.96 23.44
C LEU A 116 28.83 12.11 24.60
N ARG A 117 27.81 12.58 25.34
CA ARG A 117 27.18 11.79 26.41
C ARG A 117 26.42 10.58 25.86
N ASP A 118 25.69 10.75 24.76
CA ASP A 118 24.98 9.66 24.08
C ASP A 118 25.97 8.60 23.57
N LEU A 119 27.12 9.00 23.04
CA LEU A 119 28.19 8.08 22.63
C LEU A 119 28.77 7.31 23.81
N ILE A 120 28.98 7.97 24.96
CA ILE A 120 29.46 7.29 26.18
C ILE A 120 28.43 6.27 26.66
N SER A 121 27.14 6.63 26.72
CA SER A 121 26.05 5.73 27.12
C SER A 121 25.96 4.52 26.18
N ALA A 122 25.97 4.77 24.86
CA ALA A 122 25.93 3.71 23.87
C ALA A 122 27.16 2.80 23.99
N SER A 123 28.35 3.34 24.22
CA SER A 123 29.57 2.55 24.42
C SER A 123 29.49 1.66 25.65
N GLN A 124 28.93 2.15 26.76
CA GLN A 124 28.76 1.36 28.00
C GLN A 124 27.73 0.25 27.81
N GLU A 125 26.62 0.54 27.15
CA GLU A 125 25.59 -0.44 26.84
C GLU A 125 26.09 -1.52 25.87
N ILE A 126 26.85 -1.14 24.83
CA ILE A 126 27.49 -2.08 23.90
C ILE A 126 28.51 -2.95 24.64
N ALA A 127 29.28 -2.37 25.56
CA ALA A 127 30.21 -3.14 26.39
C ALA A 127 29.46 -4.17 27.25
N LEU A 128 28.33 -3.78 27.88
CA LEU A 128 27.50 -4.70 28.65
C LEU A 128 26.90 -5.82 27.79
N LEU A 129 26.44 -5.51 26.57
CA LEU A 129 25.95 -6.50 25.62
C LEU A 129 27.04 -7.49 25.20
N ALA A 130 28.28 -7.01 25.04
CA ALA A 130 29.42 -7.85 24.66
C ALA A 130 29.83 -8.85 25.76
N TYR A 131 29.47 -8.59 27.02
CA TYR A 131 29.67 -9.54 28.14
C TYR A 131 28.56 -10.60 28.25
N ASP A 132 27.44 -10.46 27.52
CA ASP A 132 26.36 -11.45 27.50
C ASP A 132 26.63 -12.52 26.43
N GLU A 133 27.38 -13.56 26.82
CA GLU A 133 27.75 -14.70 25.96
C GLU A 133 26.55 -15.54 25.48
N SER A 134 25.34 -15.28 25.97
CA SER A 134 24.13 -16.01 25.57
C SER A 134 23.54 -15.54 24.23
N GLN A 135 23.99 -14.39 23.73
CA GLN A 135 23.49 -13.80 22.48
C GLN A 135 24.40 -14.07 21.28
N ASP A 136 23.78 -14.10 20.11
CA ASP A 136 24.46 -14.28 18.83
C ASP A 136 25.33 -13.05 18.50
N PRO A 137 26.66 -13.18 18.28
CA PRO A 137 27.55 -12.08 17.97
C PRO A 137 27.10 -11.21 16.80
N GLU A 138 26.44 -11.78 15.78
CA GLU A 138 25.89 -11.00 14.65
C GLU A 138 24.78 -10.05 15.09
N LYS A 139 23.96 -10.45 16.07
CA LYS A 139 22.90 -9.59 16.63
C LYS A 139 23.47 -8.49 17.51
N ILE A 140 24.50 -8.80 18.30
CA ILE A 140 25.20 -7.79 19.12
C ILE A 140 25.81 -6.72 18.21
N LEU A 141 26.42 -7.12 17.09
CA LEU A 141 26.96 -6.19 16.09
C LEU A 141 25.87 -5.32 15.44
N ASP A 142 24.74 -5.90 15.01
CA ASP A 142 23.61 -5.16 14.43
C ASP A 142 22.99 -4.17 15.45
N GLU A 143 22.89 -4.56 16.72
CA GLU A 143 22.38 -3.69 17.78
C GLU A 143 23.37 -2.54 18.11
N ALA A 144 24.67 -2.84 18.14
CA ALA A 144 25.71 -1.83 18.31
C ALA A 144 25.69 -0.82 17.15
N GLU A 145 25.59 -1.28 15.90
CA GLU A 145 25.51 -0.42 14.71
C GLU A 145 24.26 0.48 14.77
N LYS A 146 23.09 -0.08 15.10
CA LYS A 146 21.85 0.69 15.28
C LYS A 146 21.97 1.79 16.33
N ARG A 147 22.57 1.49 17.49
CA ARG A 147 22.73 2.45 18.59
C ARG A 147 23.64 3.60 18.19
N ILE A 148 24.82 3.32 17.64
CA ILE A 148 25.75 4.34 17.15
C ILE A 148 25.11 5.17 16.02
N PHE A 149 24.39 4.52 15.11
CA PHE A 149 23.76 5.19 13.98
C PHE A 149 22.61 6.13 14.41
N SER A 150 21.83 5.76 15.43
CA SER A 150 20.74 6.61 15.95
C SER A 150 21.25 7.96 16.48
N ILE A 151 22.48 8.01 16.99
CA ILE A 151 23.14 9.23 17.47
C ILE A 151 23.52 10.13 16.30
N ALA A 152 23.97 9.55 15.18
CA ALA A 152 24.31 10.29 13.96
C ALA A 152 23.07 10.91 13.26
N GLN A 153 21.92 10.24 13.33
CA GLN A 153 20.67 10.72 12.70
C GLN A 153 20.06 11.96 13.37
N LYS A 154 20.21 12.13 14.68
CA LYS A 154 19.63 13.28 15.42
C LYS A 154 20.19 14.65 14.97
N GLY A 155 21.25 14.68 14.18
CA GLY A 155 21.85 15.91 13.63
C GLY A 155 21.25 16.42 12.31
N ILE A 156 20.34 15.68 11.66
CA ILE A 156 19.81 16.02 10.34
C ILE A 156 18.35 16.47 10.44
N THR A 157 18.10 17.77 10.51
CA THR A 157 16.76 18.35 10.33
C THR A 157 16.46 18.58 8.84
N GLN A 158 15.30 18.14 8.37
CA GLN A 158 14.81 18.44 7.02
C GLN A 158 14.06 19.79 7.05
N ASN A 159 14.61 20.81 6.39
CA ASN A 159 13.99 22.13 6.27
C ASN A 159 13.36 22.31 4.89
N PHE A 160 12.26 23.08 4.82
CA PHE A 160 11.76 23.58 3.54
C PHE A 160 12.73 24.62 2.99
N ILE A 161 13.17 24.44 1.74
CA ILE A 161 14.06 25.38 1.04
C ILE A 161 13.21 26.24 0.11
N SER A 162 13.40 27.56 0.13
CA SER A 162 12.73 28.45 -0.82
C SER A 162 13.23 28.20 -2.24
N VAL A 163 12.32 28.17 -3.22
CA VAL A 163 12.71 28.02 -4.63
C VAL A 163 13.72 29.11 -5.04
N LYS A 164 13.53 30.34 -4.54
CA LYS A 164 14.41 31.49 -4.82
C LYS A 164 15.88 31.18 -4.51
N ASP A 165 16.13 30.47 -3.41
CA ASP A 165 17.48 30.17 -2.93
C ASP A 165 18.17 29.11 -3.81
N THR A 166 17.42 28.40 -4.67
CA THR A 166 17.94 27.36 -5.59
C THR A 166 17.97 27.79 -7.06
N LEU A 167 17.40 28.96 -7.40
CA LEU A 167 17.32 29.42 -8.79
C LEU A 167 18.68 29.78 -9.37
N GLU A 168 19.57 30.37 -8.57
CA GLU A 168 20.92 30.73 -9.01
C GLU A 168 21.74 29.47 -9.33
N GLU A 169 21.69 28.45 -8.47
CA GLU A 169 22.30 27.15 -8.74
C GLU A 169 21.67 26.45 -9.96
N ALA A 170 20.36 26.58 -10.16
CA ALA A 170 19.69 26.06 -11.35
C ALA A 170 20.18 26.76 -12.63
N PHE A 171 20.30 28.09 -12.61
CA PHE A 171 20.80 28.87 -13.73
C PHE A 171 22.25 28.53 -14.06
N ASN A 172 23.13 28.47 -13.06
CA ASN A 172 24.54 28.10 -13.24
C ASN A 172 24.70 26.70 -13.86
N ARG A 173 23.85 25.74 -13.47
CA ARG A 173 23.83 24.40 -14.08
C ARG A 173 23.39 24.42 -15.55
N ILE A 174 22.40 25.23 -15.91
CA ILE A 174 21.93 25.38 -17.30
C ILE A 174 23.00 26.06 -18.15
N ASP A 175 23.63 27.11 -17.63
CA ASP A 175 24.69 27.87 -18.32
C ASP A 175 25.92 26.98 -18.60
N GLN A 176 26.33 26.14 -17.64
CA GLN A 176 27.39 25.15 -17.84
C GLN A 176 27.07 24.16 -18.98
N LEU A 177 25.83 23.67 -19.05
CA LEU A 177 25.39 22.77 -20.12
C LEU A 177 25.38 23.45 -21.49
N SER A 178 25.02 24.74 -21.54
CA SER A 178 25.03 25.52 -22.78
C SER A 178 26.44 25.83 -23.28
N LYS A 179 27.38 26.13 -22.37
CA LYS A 179 28.77 26.50 -22.72
C LYS A 179 29.61 25.34 -23.24
N HIS A 180 29.30 24.10 -22.82
CA HIS A 180 30.04 22.90 -23.22
C HIS A 180 29.47 22.17 -24.44
N GLY A 181 28.55 22.79 -25.19
CA GLY A 181 28.18 22.38 -26.56
C GLY A 181 28.03 20.86 -26.76
N GLY A 182 27.10 20.22 -26.05
CA GLY A 182 26.78 18.79 -26.25
C GLY A 182 27.12 17.84 -25.10
N GLY A 183 27.58 18.33 -23.96
CA GLY A 183 27.75 17.51 -22.75
C GLY A 183 26.41 16.97 -22.20
N LEU A 184 26.35 15.68 -21.90
CA LEU A 184 25.19 15.07 -21.24
C LEU A 184 25.11 15.52 -19.78
N ARG A 185 23.89 15.81 -19.30
CA ARG A 185 23.65 16.21 -17.91
C ARG A 185 23.87 15.05 -16.92
N GLY A 186 23.46 13.85 -17.31
CA GLY A 186 23.62 12.63 -16.54
C GLY A 186 24.90 11.88 -16.87
N ILE A 187 25.14 10.77 -16.17
CA ILE A 187 26.27 9.87 -16.46
C ILE A 187 26.00 9.17 -17.80
N PRO A 188 26.87 9.32 -18.82
CA PRO A 188 26.63 8.70 -20.13
C PRO A 188 26.63 7.17 -20.03
N THR A 189 25.68 6.52 -20.72
CA THR A 189 25.63 5.05 -20.82
C THR A 189 26.69 4.51 -21.78
N GLY A 190 27.19 5.36 -22.68
CA GLY A 190 28.15 5.00 -23.71
C GLY A 190 27.51 4.41 -24.97
N PHE A 191 26.17 4.51 -25.07
CA PHE A 191 25.37 4.20 -26.26
C PHE A 191 24.68 5.47 -26.74
N SER A 192 25.12 6.03 -27.87
CA SER A 192 24.74 7.39 -28.27
C SER A 192 23.23 7.56 -28.44
N ASP A 193 22.57 6.60 -29.09
CA ASP A 193 21.13 6.68 -29.33
C ASP A 193 20.29 6.52 -28.05
N LEU A 194 20.81 5.78 -27.04
CA LEU A 194 20.17 5.70 -25.74
C LEU A 194 20.37 6.97 -24.92
N ASP A 195 21.59 7.52 -24.94
CA ASP A 195 21.91 8.77 -24.27
C ASP A 195 21.14 9.96 -24.85
N ASN A 196 20.79 9.94 -26.15
CA ASN A 196 19.90 10.92 -26.76
C ASN A 196 18.48 10.93 -26.16
N ILE A 197 18.00 9.77 -25.69
CA ILE A 197 16.68 9.65 -25.04
C ILE A 197 16.79 9.98 -23.54
N LEU A 198 17.85 9.51 -22.87
CA LEU A 198 17.98 9.61 -21.41
C LEU A 198 18.66 10.92 -20.94
N ALA A 199 19.38 11.61 -21.83
CA ALA A 199 20.34 12.66 -21.50
C ALA A 199 21.40 12.21 -20.46
N GLY A 200 21.77 10.92 -20.52
CA GLY A 200 22.56 10.21 -19.52
C GLY A 200 21.76 9.81 -18.27
N LEU A 201 22.33 8.94 -17.44
CA LEU A 201 21.74 8.48 -16.18
C LEU A 201 21.75 9.61 -15.13
N GLN A 202 20.58 10.11 -14.78
CA GLN A 202 20.43 11.27 -13.90
C GLN A 202 20.68 10.92 -12.43
N LYS A 203 21.28 11.85 -11.69
CA LYS A 203 21.43 11.75 -10.23
C LYS A 203 20.08 11.65 -9.54
N SER A 204 20.03 10.91 -8.44
CA SER A 204 18.81 10.64 -7.66
C SER A 204 17.74 9.79 -8.34
N ASP A 205 17.93 9.35 -9.59
CA ASP A 205 16.99 8.49 -10.30
C ASP A 205 17.23 7.00 -9.97
N MET A 206 16.12 6.27 -9.90
CA MET A 206 16.09 4.81 -9.90
C MET A 206 15.71 4.35 -11.29
N ILE A 207 16.62 3.65 -11.96
CA ILE A 207 16.45 3.10 -13.29
C ILE A 207 16.21 1.60 -13.15
N ILE A 208 15.11 1.07 -13.70
CA ILE A 208 14.89 -0.37 -13.75
C ILE A 208 15.20 -0.89 -15.16
N LEU A 209 16.11 -1.86 -15.25
CA LEU A 209 16.37 -2.63 -16.46
C LEU A 209 15.71 -4.00 -16.33
N ALA A 210 14.73 -4.30 -17.18
CA ALA A 210 13.99 -5.55 -17.10
C ALA A 210 14.00 -6.37 -18.39
N ALA A 211 14.21 -7.68 -18.26
CA ALA A 211 14.15 -8.59 -19.40
C ALA A 211 13.77 -10.00 -18.95
N ARG A 212 13.43 -10.87 -19.91
CA ARG A 212 13.40 -12.32 -19.66
C ARG A 212 14.84 -12.84 -19.45
N PRO A 213 15.01 -14.00 -18.78
CA PRO A 213 16.30 -14.68 -18.70
C PRO A 213 16.94 -14.81 -20.09
N THR A 214 18.27 -14.85 -20.14
CA THR A 214 19.09 -15.03 -21.35
C THR A 214 19.06 -13.91 -22.41
N LEU A 215 18.23 -12.88 -22.26
CA LEU A 215 18.19 -11.73 -23.21
C LEU A 215 19.33 -10.72 -23.03
N GLY A 216 20.26 -10.93 -22.09
CA GLY A 216 21.43 -10.05 -21.90
C GLY A 216 21.29 -8.94 -20.86
N LYS A 217 20.37 -9.05 -19.88
CA LYS A 217 20.17 -8.02 -18.82
C LYS A 217 21.46 -7.64 -18.08
N SER A 218 22.19 -8.64 -17.58
CA SER A 218 23.43 -8.43 -16.84
C SER A 218 24.54 -7.94 -17.76
N ALA A 219 24.61 -8.46 -18.99
CA ALA A 219 25.57 -8.01 -20.00
C ALA A 219 25.42 -6.53 -20.33
N PHE A 220 24.19 -6.06 -20.55
CA PHE A 220 23.90 -4.65 -20.82
C PHE A 220 24.30 -3.75 -19.65
N ALA A 221 23.97 -4.15 -18.42
CA ALA A 221 24.38 -3.40 -17.22
C ALA A 221 25.91 -3.37 -17.05
N THR A 222 26.61 -4.48 -17.32
CA THR A 222 28.09 -4.53 -17.32
C THR A 222 28.69 -3.62 -18.39
N CYS A 223 28.10 -3.55 -19.59
CA CYS A 223 28.54 -2.61 -20.64
C CYS A 223 28.41 -1.15 -20.18
N ILE A 224 27.28 -0.78 -19.58
CA ILE A 224 27.08 0.56 -19.00
C ILE A 224 28.12 0.85 -17.91
N ALA A 225 28.35 -0.11 -17.00
CA ALA A 225 29.34 0.02 -15.93
C ALA A 225 30.73 0.30 -16.49
N ALA A 226 31.15 -0.48 -17.48
CA ALA A 226 32.46 -0.37 -18.09
C ALA A 226 32.60 0.94 -18.89
N ASN A 227 31.59 1.34 -19.65
CA ASN A 227 31.61 2.62 -20.36
C ASN A 227 31.75 3.80 -19.38
N ALA A 228 30.96 3.81 -18.31
CA ALA A 228 31.01 4.85 -17.27
C ALA A 228 32.38 4.91 -16.58
N ALA A 229 32.94 3.76 -16.21
CA ALA A 229 34.21 3.69 -15.50
C ALA A 229 35.44 3.89 -16.40
N ILE A 230 35.46 3.33 -17.61
CA ILE A 230 36.62 3.38 -18.50
C ILE A 230 36.67 4.72 -19.24
N LYS A 231 35.59 5.10 -19.92
CA LYS A 231 35.56 6.30 -20.78
C LYS A 231 35.41 7.59 -19.98
N TYR A 232 34.57 7.56 -18.94
CA TYR A 232 34.21 8.77 -18.18
C TYR A 232 34.80 8.80 -16.76
N LYS A 233 35.58 7.78 -16.37
CA LYS A 233 36.26 7.68 -15.07
C LYS A 233 35.30 7.85 -13.88
N VAL A 234 34.03 7.44 -14.04
CA VAL A 234 33.01 7.49 -12.98
C VAL A 234 33.16 6.27 -12.08
N PRO A 235 33.29 6.43 -10.75
CA PRO A 235 33.29 5.29 -9.83
C PRO A 235 31.96 4.52 -9.83
N VAL A 236 32.00 3.23 -10.13
CA VAL A 236 30.83 2.35 -10.24
C VAL A 236 30.86 1.26 -9.17
N GLY A 237 29.78 1.16 -8.39
CA GLY A 237 29.55 0.04 -7.47
C GLY A 237 28.59 -0.97 -8.10
N ILE A 238 28.89 -2.27 -7.97
CA ILE A 238 28.06 -3.37 -8.48
C ILE A 238 27.78 -4.35 -7.34
N PHE A 239 26.51 -4.52 -6.99
CA PHE A 239 26.03 -5.64 -6.17
C PHE A 239 25.55 -6.77 -7.09
N SER A 240 26.30 -7.86 -7.13
CA SER A 240 26.02 -9.04 -7.95
C SER A 240 25.50 -10.19 -7.09
N LEU A 241 24.19 -10.35 -7.06
CA LEU A 241 23.51 -11.38 -6.28
C LEU A 241 23.28 -12.68 -7.07
N GLU A 242 23.30 -12.60 -8.41
CA GLU A 242 23.12 -13.77 -9.30
C GLU A 242 24.45 -14.38 -9.75
N MET A 243 25.47 -13.55 -9.97
CA MET A 243 26.75 -13.96 -10.56
C MET A 243 27.92 -13.77 -9.61
N SER A 244 28.96 -14.59 -9.74
CA SER A 244 30.21 -14.34 -9.00
C SER A 244 30.99 -13.17 -9.59
N ARG A 245 31.85 -12.56 -8.76
CA ARG A 245 32.77 -11.51 -9.18
C ARG A 245 33.62 -11.94 -10.37
N ASP A 246 34.12 -13.18 -10.37
CA ASP A 246 34.97 -13.71 -11.45
C ASP A 246 34.21 -13.73 -12.79
N GLN A 247 32.92 -14.11 -12.78
CA GLN A 247 32.11 -14.11 -14.00
C GLN A 247 31.87 -12.69 -14.55
N ILE A 248 31.78 -11.68 -13.69
CA ILE A 248 31.67 -10.29 -14.11
C ILE A 248 33.01 -9.81 -14.69
N VAL A 249 34.13 -10.14 -14.04
CA VAL A 249 35.48 -9.79 -14.49
C VAL A 249 35.79 -10.42 -15.84
N ASP A 250 35.47 -11.71 -16.04
CA ASP A 250 35.64 -12.40 -17.33
C ASP A 250 34.88 -11.71 -18.46
N ARG A 251 33.66 -11.24 -18.20
CA ARG A 251 32.88 -10.46 -19.17
C ARG A 251 33.51 -9.11 -19.47
N LEU A 252 33.99 -8.40 -18.44
CA LEU A 252 34.70 -7.13 -18.63
C LEU A 252 35.94 -7.33 -19.51
N ILE A 253 36.74 -8.37 -19.24
CA ILE A 253 37.92 -8.71 -20.04
C ILE A 253 37.51 -9.06 -21.47
N SER A 254 36.52 -9.94 -21.66
CA SER A 254 36.04 -10.36 -22.98
C SER A 254 35.55 -9.17 -23.81
N MET A 255 34.77 -8.28 -23.21
CA MET A 255 34.24 -7.10 -23.86
C MET A 255 35.33 -6.09 -24.24
N VAL A 256 36.28 -5.81 -23.35
CA VAL A 256 37.35 -4.83 -23.61
C VAL A 256 38.42 -5.38 -24.57
N SER A 257 38.76 -6.65 -24.46
CA SER A 257 39.74 -7.30 -25.35
C SER A 257 39.16 -7.68 -26.71
N GLY A 258 37.83 -7.82 -26.81
CA GLY A 258 37.13 -8.41 -27.94
C GLY A 258 37.39 -9.91 -28.14
N VAL A 259 37.99 -10.59 -27.16
CA VAL A 259 38.24 -12.03 -27.19
C VAL A 259 36.98 -12.76 -26.75
N ASP A 260 36.66 -13.85 -27.43
CA ASP A 260 35.50 -14.70 -27.13
C ASP A 260 35.48 -15.17 -25.66
N LEU A 261 34.33 -15.01 -25.00
CA LEU A 261 34.17 -15.30 -23.57
C LEU A 261 34.37 -16.79 -23.26
N TRP A 262 33.96 -17.68 -24.18
CA TRP A 262 34.14 -19.11 -24.02
C TRP A 262 35.61 -19.51 -24.13
N ARG A 263 36.39 -18.85 -25.00
CA ARG A 263 37.85 -19.05 -25.07
C ARG A 263 38.55 -18.62 -23.79
N ILE A 264 38.16 -17.48 -23.20
CA ILE A 264 38.67 -17.03 -21.89
C ILE A 264 38.35 -18.07 -20.81
N ARG A 265 37.10 -18.53 -20.74
CA ARG A 265 36.66 -19.51 -19.73
C ARG A 265 37.29 -20.89 -19.89
N THR A 266 37.62 -21.31 -21.12
CA THR A 266 38.21 -22.63 -21.41
C THR A 266 39.73 -22.63 -21.49
N GLY A 267 40.37 -21.45 -21.45
CA GLY A 267 41.81 -21.30 -21.63
C GLY A 267 42.31 -21.58 -23.06
N ARG A 268 41.41 -21.73 -24.05
CA ARG A 268 41.76 -22.02 -25.45
C ARG A 268 42.10 -20.74 -26.23
N LEU A 269 43.14 -20.07 -25.76
CA LEU A 269 43.62 -18.78 -26.27
C LEU A 269 44.66 -18.98 -27.38
N SER A 270 44.62 -18.12 -28.41
CA SER A 270 45.64 -18.12 -29.48
C SER A 270 46.91 -17.43 -28.99
N ALA A 271 48.06 -18.09 -29.17
CA ALA A 271 49.38 -17.59 -28.80
C ALA A 271 50.21 -17.08 -30.00
N GLU A 272 49.73 -17.25 -31.23
CA GLU A 272 50.48 -17.00 -32.47
C GLU A 272 49.69 -16.09 -33.44
N GLY A 273 50.40 -15.26 -34.21
CA GLY A 273 49.84 -14.36 -35.23
C GLY A 273 49.42 -12.97 -34.74
N GLU A 274 48.86 -12.15 -35.66
CA GLU A 274 48.31 -10.82 -35.35
C GLU A 274 47.07 -10.88 -34.43
N ASP A 275 46.40 -12.04 -34.35
CA ASP A 275 45.24 -12.33 -33.49
C ASP A 275 45.65 -13.01 -32.17
N ASN A 276 46.71 -12.50 -31.53
CA ASN A 276 47.20 -13.00 -30.25
C ASN A 276 46.26 -12.59 -29.10
N ASP A 277 45.50 -13.55 -28.57
CA ASP A 277 44.53 -13.31 -27.50
C ASP A 277 45.22 -12.85 -26.20
N PHE A 278 46.40 -13.37 -25.88
CA PHE A 278 47.13 -12.98 -24.67
C PHE A 278 47.52 -11.50 -24.72
N THR A 279 47.94 -11.00 -25.87
CA THR A 279 48.25 -9.58 -26.04
C THR A 279 47.01 -8.72 -25.86
N ARG A 280 45.88 -9.12 -26.45
CA ARG A 280 44.59 -8.40 -26.33
C ARG A 280 44.06 -8.40 -24.90
N ILE A 281 44.13 -9.54 -24.21
CA ILE A 281 43.75 -9.67 -22.79
C ILE A 281 44.66 -8.82 -21.90
N ARG A 282 45.99 -8.84 -22.12
CA ARG A 282 46.93 -8.02 -21.35
C ARG A 282 46.63 -6.53 -21.48
N ASN A 283 46.32 -6.07 -22.70
CA ASN A 283 45.93 -4.68 -22.93
C ASN A 283 44.62 -4.34 -22.21
N ALA A 284 43.62 -5.24 -22.25
CA ALA A 284 42.37 -5.07 -21.52
C ALA A 284 42.55 -5.02 -20.01
N LEU A 285 43.42 -5.86 -19.45
CA LEU A 285 43.77 -5.84 -18.02
C LEU A 285 44.40 -4.51 -17.60
N SER A 286 45.27 -3.93 -18.43
CA SER A 286 45.85 -2.60 -18.16
C SER A 286 44.78 -1.52 -18.09
N VAL A 287 43.81 -1.54 -19.01
CA VAL A 287 42.70 -0.57 -19.02
C VAL A 287 41.77 -0.77 -17.81
N LEU A 288 41.45 -2.02 -17.47
CA LEU A 288 40.56 -2.35 -16.36
C LEU A 288 41.20 -2.09 -14.99
N ALA A 289 42.51 -2.20 -14.86
CA ALA A 289 43.23 -1.90 -13.62
C ALA A 289 43.09 -0.42 -13.20
N GLU A 290 42.93 0.49 -14.16
CA GLU A 290 42.70 1.91 -13.91
C GLU A 290 41.22 2.29 -13.79
N ALA A 291 40.29 1.37 -14.08
CA ALA A 291 38.86 1.65 -14.08
C ALA A 291 38.30 1.55 -12.65
N PRO A 292 37.61 2.59 -12.13
CA PRO A 292 37.08 2.59 -10.76
C PRO A 292 35.79 1.75 -10.64
N ILE A 293 35.90 0.43 -10.82
CA ILE A 293 34.79 -0.53 -10.69
C ILE A 293 34.95 -1.32 -9.39
N TYR A 294 33.91 -1.34 -8.55
CA TYR A 294 33.89 -2.03 -7.26
C TYR A 294 32.75 -3.06 -7.26
N ILE A 295 33.07 -4.33 -7.03
CA ILE A 295 32.11 -5.44 -7.11
C ILE A 295 31.99 -6.08 -5.73
N ASP A 296 30.74 -6.28 -5.29
CA ASP A 296 30.36 -7.13 -4.18
C ASP A 296 29.48 -8.27 -4.71
N ASP A 297 29.90 -9.52 -4.48
CA ASP A 297 29.19 -10.74 -4.88
C ASP A 297 28.68 -11.55 -3.67
N GLY A 298 28.39 -10.86 -2.56
CA GLY A 298 27.85 -11.47 -1.36
C GLY A 298 26.52 -12.19 -1.62
N ALA A 299 26.46 -13.49 -1.30
CA ALA A 299 25.31 -14.36 -1.60
C ALA A 299 24.01 -14.03 -0.81
N ALA A 300 24.08 -13.14 0.19
CA ALA A 300 23.04 -12.93 1.17
C ALA A 300 22.86 -11.46 1.59
N THR A 301 23.02 -10.51 0.67
CA THR A 301 23.00 -9.09 1.02
C THR A 301 21.58 -8.55 1.19
N ASN A 302 21.27 -8.04 2.39
CA ASN A 302 20.02 -7.33 2.64
C ASN A 302 20.14 -5.83 2.31
N ILE A 303 19.01 -5.12 2.25
CA ILE A 303 18.99 -3.71 1.84
C ILE A 303 19.75 -2.77 2.80
N LEU A 304 19.85 -3.09 4.09
CA LEU A 304 20.57 -2.26 5.06
C LEU A 304 22.09 -2.37 4.85
N GLN A 305 22.58 -3.60 4.64
CA GLN A 305 23.98 -3.86 4.31
C GLN A 305 24.38 -3.17 3.00
N MET A 306 23.55 -3.27 1.96
CA MET A 306 23.78 -2.56 0.69
C MET A 306 23.90 -1.05 0.90
N LYS A 307 23.04 -0.45 1.73
CA LYS A 307 23.09 0.99 2.05
C LYS A 307 24.38 1.35 2.78
N ALA A 308 24.78 0.59 3.79
CA ALA A 308 26.02 0.83 4.54
C ALA A 308 27.25 0.77 3.61
N MET A 309 27.34 -0.26 2.78
CA MET A 309 28.44 -0.43 1.82
C MET A 309 28.46 0.67 0.76
N ALA A 310 27.30 1.04 0.20
CA ALA A 310 27.22 2.12 -0.79
C ALA A 310 27.61 3.47 -0.18
N ARG A 311 27.19 3.76 1.07
CA ARG A 311 27.60 4.97 1.81
C ARG A 311 29.11 5.01 2.06
N ARG A 312 29.70 3.90 2.49
CA ARG A 312 31.15 3.78 2.69
C ARG A 312 31.89 4.03 1.38
N LEU A 313 31.45 3.40 0.29
CA LEU A 313 32.05 3.58 -1.03
C LEU A 313 31.89 5.03 -1.54
N GLN A 314 30.75 5.68 -1.28
CA GLN A 314 30.55 7.10 -1.57
C GLN A 314 31.56 7.98 -0.83
N ALA A 315 31.76 7.74 0.46
CA ALA A 315 32.67 8.52 1.30
C ALA A 315 34.15 8.32 0.94
N GLU A 316 34.56 7.09 0.61
CA GLU A 316 35.95 6.77 0.33
C GLU A 316 36.36 7.06 -1.12
N LYS A 317 35.48 6.81 -2.09
CA LYS A 317 35.81 6.79 -3.52
C LYS A 317 34.97 7.73 -4.38
N GLY A 318 33.95 8.39 -3.82
CA GLY A 318 33.07 9.28 -4.59
C GLY A 318 32.19 8.52 -5.58
N LEU A 319 31.49 7.49 -5.11
CA LEU A 319 30.55 6.68 -5.90
C LEU A 319 29.67 7.56 -6.82
N GLY A 320 29.58 7.17 -8.10
CA GLY A 320 28.82 7.91 -9.12
C GLY A 320 27.67 7.12 -9.72
N LEU A 321 27.77 5.79 -9.81
CA LEU A 321 26.70 4.91 -10.29
C LEU A 321 26.66 3.65 -9.43
N LEU A 322 25.45 3.21 -9.06
CA LEU A 322 25.25 1.94 -8.37
C LEU A 322 24.40 0.98 -9.21
N ILE A 323 24.86 -0.25 -9.38
CA ILE A 323 24.19 -1.32 -10.13
C ILE A 323 23.83 -2.47 -9.20
N ILE A 324 22.62 -3.01 -9.32
CA ILE A 324 22.14 -4.14 -8.52
C ILE A 324 21.57 -5.24 -9.43
N ASP A 325 22.21 -6.41 -9.43
CA ASP A 325 21.82 -7.59 -10.23
C ASP A 325 21.43 -8.77 -9.31
N TYR A 326 20.16 -9.04 -9.02
CA TYR A 326 18.95 -8.32 -9.43
C TYR A 326 17.93 -8.23 -8.28
N LEU A 327 16.95 -7.34 -8.42
CA LEU A 327 16.04 -6.89 -7.36
C LEU A 327 15.40 -8.02 -6.53
N GLN A 328 14.98 -9.10 -7.19
CA GLN A 328 14.25 -10.19 -6.52
C GLN A 328 15.14 -11.10 -5.64
N LEU A 329 16.47 -10.97 -5.71
CA LEU A 329 17.41 -11.73 -4.86
C LEU A 329 17.83 -10.97 -3.59
N ILE A 330 17.46 -9.69 -3.46
CA ILE A 330 17.74 -8.92 -2.24
C ILE A 330 17.06 -9.60 -1.06
N GLN A 331 17.83 -9.90 -0.01
CA GLN A 331 17.26 -10.56 1.16
C GLN A 331 16.28 -9.63 1.87
N PRO A 332 15.06 -10.12 2.18
CA PRO A 332 14.06 -9.32 2.87
C PRO A 332 14.44 -9.11 4.33
N LEU A 333 14.26 -7.90 4.85
CA LEU A 333 14.42 -7.61 6.29
C LEU A 333 13.44 -8.42 7.15
N ASN A 334 12.26 -8.71 6.59
CA ASN A 334 11.27 -9.58 7.20
C ASN A 334 11.05 -10.83 6.33
N PRO A 335 11.66 -11.98 6.66
CA PRO A 335 11.49 -13.23 5.92
C PRO A 335 10.04 -13.74 5.86
N LYS A 336 9.18 -13.28 6.79
CA LYS A 336 7.76 -13.65 6.84
C LYS A 336 6.89 -12.82 5.90
N ALA A 337 7.40 -11.71 5.37
CA ALA A 337 6.64 -10.88 4.43
C ALA A 337 6.39 -11.63 3.12
N SER A 338 5.28 -11.33 2.45
CA SER A 338 5.01 -11.95 1.14
C SER A 338 5.98 -11.45 0.07
N PRO A 339 6.28 -12.22 -0.99
CA PRO A 339 7.22 -11.80 -2.04
C PRO A 339 6.85 -10.44 -2.67
N VAL A 340 5.56 -10.11 -2.78
CA VAL A 340 5.09 -8.82 -3.31
C VAL A 340 5.45 -7.68 -2.37
N GLU A 341 5.29 -7.88 -1.05
CA GLU A 341 5.68 -6.90 -0.03
C GLU A 341 7.20 -6.71 -0.02
N GLN A 342 7.97 -7.81 -0.08
CA GLN A 342 9.43 -7.78 -0.10
C GLN A 342 9.95 -6.94 -1.28
N VAL A 343 9.48 -7.20 -2.50
CA VAL A 343 9.91 -6.44 -3.69
C VAL A 343 9.49 -4.97 -3.60
N SER A 344 8.29 -4.69 -3.08
CA SER A 344 7.79 -3.31 -2.90
C SER A 344 8.56 -2.54 -1.82
N GLU A 345 9.02 -3.21 -0.76
CA GLU A 345 9.86 -2.63 0.27
C GLU A 345 11.25 -2.30 -0.28
N SER A 346 11.90 -3.26 -0.95
CA SER A 346 13.21 -3.10 -1.57
C SER A 346 13.20 -1.98 -2.62
N SER A 347 12.20 -1.94 -3.49
CA SER A 347 12.03 -0.89 -4.51
C SER A 347 12.01 0.52 -3.89
N ARG A 348 11.19 0.74 -2.86
CA ARG A 348 11.14 2.03 -2.15
C ARG A 348 12.44 2.38 -1.46
N ALA A 349 13.07 1.39 -0.81
CA ALA A 349 14.33 1.60 -0.10
C ALA A 349 15.48 1.96 -1.05
N LEU A 350 15.50 1.39 -2.26
CA LEU A 350 16.47 1.72 -3.32
C LEU A 350 16.23 3.10 -3.93
N LYS A 351 14.98 3.49 -4.16
CA LYS A 351 14.67 4.87 -4.59
C LYS A 351 15.07 5.90 -3.54
N ALA A 352 14.88 5.59 -2.26
CA ALA A 352 15.36 6.42 -1.17
C ALA A 352 16.90 6.50 -1.16
N LEU A 353 17.60 5.38 -1.37
CA LEU A 353 19.06 5.34 -1.45
C LEU A 353 19.60 6.20 -2.60
N ALA A 354 18.98 6.14 -3.78
CA ALA A 354 19.37 6.95 -4.94
C ALA A 354 19.32 8.45 -4.61
N LYS A 355 18.23 8.90 -3.97
CA LYS A 355 18.06 10.29 -3.52
C LYS A 355 19.05 10.68 -2.43
N GLU A 356 19.28 9.78 -1.48
CA GLU A 356 20.16 10.02 -0.34
C GLU A 356 21.62 10.22 -0.76
N LEU A 357 22.13 9.36 -1.64
CA LEU A 357 23.51 9.43 -2.15
C LEU A 357 23.65 10.40 -3.33
N ASN A 358 22.54 10.90 -3.87
CA ASN A 358 22.51 11.76 -5.06
C ASN A 358 23.22 11.13 -6.28
N ILE A 359 22.97 9.85 -6.52
CA ILE A 359 23.51 9.07 -7.65
C ILE A 359 22.39 8.32 -8.40
N PRO A 360 22.55 8.00 -9.70
CA PRO A 360 21.72 7.00 -10.35
C PRO A 360 21.90 5.61 -9.73
N VAL A 361 20.79 4.91 -9.54
CA VAL A 361 20.77 3.49 -9.13
C VAL A 361 20.10 2.67 -10.24
N LEU A 362 20.88 1.85 -10.93
CA LEU A 362 20.42 0.91 -11.96
C LEU A 362 20.10 -0.45 -11.34
N VAL A 363 18.83 -0.82 -11.37
CA VAL A 363 18.31 -2.04 -10.75
C VAL A 363 17.85 -3.00 -11.83
N ILE A 364 18.44 -4.19 -11.87
CA ILE A 364 18.02 -5.25 -12.78
C ILE A 364 16.78 -5.94 -12.21
N SER A 365 15.81 -6.26 -13.07
CA SER A 365 14.60 -6.98 -12.69
C SER A 365 14.23 -8.05 -13.70
N GLN A 366 13.84 -9.23 -13.23
CA GLN A 366 13.42 -10.31 -14.12
C GLN A 366 11.93 -10.23 -14.46
N LEU A 367 11.60 -10.40 -15.75
CA LEU A 367 10.22 -10.45 -16.23
C LEU A 367 9.57 -11.82 -16.08
N SER A 368 8.25 -11.81 -15.84
CA SER A 368 7.42 -13.02 -15.82
C SER A 368 7.32 -13.69 -17.20
N ARG A 369 6.97 -14.99 -17.23
CA ARG A 369 6.75 -15.75 -18.48
C ARG A 369 5.54 -15.28 -19.29
N ALA A 370 4.70 -14.38 -18.76
CA ALA A 370 3.51 -13.89 -19.45
C ALA A 370 3.84 -13.17 -20.78
N VAL A 371 5.05 -12.61 -20.89
CA VAL A 371 5.56 -11.98 -22.12
C VAL A 371 5.57 -12.95 -23.30
N GLU A 372 5.91 -14.22 -23.05
CA GLU A 372 6.08 -15.27 -24.07
C GLU A 372 4.74 -15.72 -24.69
N GLN A 373 3.62 -15.47 -24.00
CA GLN A 373 2.29 -15.86 -24.46
C GLN A 373 1.72 -14.90 -25.52
N ARG A 374 2.41 -13.78 -25.80
CA ARG A 374 1.99 -12.77 -26.77
C ARG A 374 2.76 -12.94 -28.08
N SER A 375 2.14 -12.55 -29.18
CA SER A 375 2.81 -12.41 -30.48
C SER A 375 2.60 -10.97 -30.98
N PRO A 376 3.66 -10.17 -31.17
CA PRO A 376 5.07 -10.45 -30.83
C PRO A 376 5.32 -10.37 -29.31
N GLN A 377 6.38 -11.03 -28.83
CA GLN A 377 6.78 -11.16 -27.42
C GLN A 377 7.45 -9.89 -26.84
N ILE A 378 7.03 -8.70 -27.28
CA ILE A 378 7.62 -7.43 -26.85
C ILE A 378 7.20 -7.11 -25.41
N PRO A 379 8.12 -6.86 -24.46
CA PRO A 379 7.81 -6.44 -23.10
C PRO A 379 7.09 -5.08 -23.03
N ARG A 380 6.30 -4.90 -21.98
CA ARG A 380 5.54 -3.68 -21.67
C ARG A 380 5.62 -3.41 -20.17
N LEU A 381 5.32 -2.19 -19.74
CA LEU A 381 5.27 -1.81 -18.31
C LEU A 381 4.44 -2.79 -17.47
N ALA A 382 3.36 -3.30 -18.06
CA ALA A 382 2.46 -4.27 -17.45
C ALA A 382 3.11 -5.65 -17.13
N ASP A 383 4.31 -5.93 -17.62
CA ASP A 383 5.06 -7.18 -17.40
C ASP A 383 6.13 -7.04 -16.30
N LEU A 384 6.62 -5.81 -16.07
CA LEU A 384 7.44 -5.44 -14.91
C LEU A 384 6.59 -5.46 -13.63
N ARG A 385 5.30 -5.18 -13.80
CA ARG A 385 4.29 -5.42 -12.78
C ARG A 385 4.17 -6.92 -12.53
N GLN A 386 4.85 -7.37 -11.48
CA GLN A 386 4.49 -8.63 -10.83
C GLN A 386 3.05 -8.58 -10.25
N SER A 387 2.44 -7.40 -10.20
CA SER A 387 1.07 -7.11 -9.81
C SER A 387 0.09 -7.19 -11.00
N GLY A 388 -1.01 -7.90 -10.81
CA GLY A 388 -2.07 -8.00 -11.80
C GLY A 388 -2.99 -6.79 -11.88
N CYS A 389 -3.96 -6.91 -12.78
CA CYS A 389 -4.89 -5.86 -13.18
C CYS A 389 -6.33 -6.37 -13.05
N LEU A 390 -7.28 -5.46 -12.86
CA LEU A 390 -8.70 -5.75 -12.66
C LEU A 390 -9.47 -5.53 -13.97
N ALA A 391 -10.56 -6.25 -14.18
CA ALA A 391 -11.43 -6.00 -15.32
C ALA A 391 -12.12 -4.63 -15.20
N GLY A 392 -12.38 -3.99 -16.34
CA GLY A 392 -12.94 -2.62 -16.37
C GLY A 392 -14.29 -2.43 -15.68
N ASP A 393 -15.08 -3.48 -15.50
CA ASP A 393 -16.36 -3.47 -14.79
C ASP A 393 -16.25 -3.62 -13.27
N THR A 394 -15.02 -3.72 -12.75
CA THR A 394 -14.78 -3.78 -11.31
C THR A 394 -15.17 -2.45 -10.67
N LEU A 395 -16.00 -2.52 -9.63
CA LEU A 395 -16.57 -1.40 -8.90
C LEU A 395 -15.67 -1.02 -7.72
N LEU A 396 -15.44 0.28 -7.59
CA LEU A 396 -14.82 0.90 -6.44
C LEU A 396 -15.88 1.72 -5.72
N THR A 397 -15.97 1.53 -4.40
CA THR A 397 -16.89 2.29 -3.56
C THR A 397 -16.18 3.54 -3.07
N ARG A 398 -16.75 4.71 -3.38
CA ARG A 398 -16.25 5.99 -2.89
C ARG A 398 -16.43 6.07 -1.37
N ALA A 399 -15.35 6.37 -0.66
CA ALA A 399 -15.37 6.43 0.80
C ALA A 399 -16.02 7.72 1.34
N ASP A 400 -16.15 8.76 0.52
CA ASP A 400 -16.87 9.98 0.89
C ASP A 400 -18.37 9.81 0.76
N THR A 401 -18.86 9.38 -0.39
CA THR A 401 -20.25 9.47 -0.80
C THR A 401 -20.97 8.13 -0.76
N GLY A 402 -20.26 7.01 -0.79
CA GLY A 402 -20.82 5.67 -0.93
C GLY A 402 -21.15 5.28 -2.38
N GLU A 403 -20.97 6.19 -3.34
CA GLU A 403 -21.19 5.95 -4.77
C GLU A 403 -20.26 4.84 -5.29
N ARG A 404 -20.77 3.95 -6.14
CA ARG A 404 -19.96 2.90 -6.76
C ARG A 404 -19.61 3.28 -8.19
N VAL A 405 -18.32 3.26 -8.50
CA VAL A 405 -17.83 3.66 -9.82
C VAL A 405 -16.97 2.55 -10.43
N LYS A 406 -17.17 2.27 -11.71
CA LYS A 406 -16.35 1.27 -12.41
C LYS A 406 -14.95 1.82 -12.61
N ILE A 407 -13.93 0.99 -12.39
CA ILE A 407 -12.52 1.38 -12.50
C ILE A 407 -12.20 1.98 -13.88
N LYS A 408 -12.80 1.47 -14.96
CA LYS A 408 -12.59 2.00 -16.32
C LYS A 408 -13.07 3.45 -16.48
N ASP A 409 -14.15 3.82 -15.76
CA ASP A 409 -14.77 5.14 -15.84
C ASP A 409 -14.01 6.18 -15.00
N LEU A 410 -12.92 5.75 -14.34
CA LEU A 410 -12.04 6.59 -13.52
C LEU A 410 -10.73 6.95 -14.23
N VAL A 411 -10.48 6.42 -15.42
CA VAL A 411 -9.27 6.77 -16.19
C VAL A 411 -9.26 8.28 -16.45
N GLY A 412 -8.14 8.93 -16.11
CA GLY A 412 -7.98 10.39 -16.24
C GLY A 412 -8.60 11.22 -15.11
N LYS A 413 -9.37 10.62 -14.20
CA LYS A 413 -9.94 11.33 -13.04
C LYS A 413 -8.95 11.35 -11.87
N LYS A 414 -8.96 12.44 -11.11
CA LYS A 414 -8.17 12.67 -9.89
C LYS A 414 -9.10 12.87 -8.68
N ASP A 415 -8.51 12.89 -7.49
CA ASP A 415 -9.19 13.27 -6.24
C ASP A 415 -10.38 12.35 -5.85
N ILE A 416 -10.27 11.08 -6.21
CA ILE A 416 -11.26 10.07 -5.84
C ILE A 416 -10.82 9.41 -4.53
N LEU A 417 -11.71 9.47 -3.55
CA LEU A 417 -11.52 8.90 -2.22
C LEU A 417 -12.16 7.51 -2.16
N ILE A 418 -11.37 6.50 -1.84
CA ILE A 418 -11.80 5.09 -1.76
C ILE A 418 -11.28 4.44 -0.48
N TYR A 419 -11.77 3.25 -0.14
CA TYR A 419 -11.28 2.51 1.02
C TYR A 419 -9.97 1.78 0.74
N THR A 420 -9.07 1.86 1.70
CA THR A 420 -7.79 1.14 1.74
C THR A 420 -7.63 0.47 3.09
N LEU A 421 -6.78 -0.55 3.18
CA LEU A 421 -6.49 -1.27 4.42
C LEU A 421 -5.16 -0.78 5.00
N ASP A 422 -5.18 -0.35 6.26
CA ASP A 422 -3.96 0.00 7.00
C ASP A 422 -3.30 -1.23 7.67
N LYS A 423 -2.18 -1.00 8.36
CA LYS A 423 -1.43 -2.05 9.08
C LYS A 423 -2.19 -2.62 10.28
N ASP A 424 -3.19 -1.90 10.79
CA ASP A 424 -4.02 -2.27 11.94
C ASP A 424 -5.31 -2.99 11.54
N TRP A 425 -5.40 -3.43 10.28
CA TRP A 425 -6.57 -4.09 9.71
C TRP A 425 -7.82 -3.22 9.68
N LYS A 426 -7.68 -1.89 9.71
CA LYS A 426 -8.79 -0.95 9.62
C LYS A 426 -8.93 -0.38 8.21
N LEU A 427 -10.18 -0.17 7.80
CA LEU A 427 -10.46 0.50 6.53
C LEU A 427 -10.31 2.01 6.72
N ARG A 428 -9.40 2.61 5.95
CA ARG A 428 -9.11 4.04 5.93
C ARG A 428 -9.42 4.65 4.57
N VAL A 429 -9.65 5.95 4.57
CA VAL A 429 -9.81 6.72 3.33
C VAL A 429 -8.44 6.87 2.66
N GLY A 430 -8.33 6.41 1.42
CA GLY A 430 -7.16 6.61 0.57
C GLY A 430 -7.54 7.40 -0.67
N LYS A 431 -6.59 8.20 -1.17
CA LYS A 431 -6.76 9.04 -2.34
C LYS A 431 -6.10 8.39 -3.56
N ILE A 432 -6.88 8.19 -4.63
CA ILE A 432 -6.33 7.72 -5.90
C ILE A 432 -5.44 8.82 -6.49
N SER A 433 -4.20 8.46 -6.82
CA SER A 433 -3.28 9.35 -7.55
C SER A 433 -3.39 9.18 -9.06
N LYS A 434 -3.63 7.94 -9.54
CA LYS A 434 -3.73 7.63 -10.97
C LYS A 434 -4.59 6.39 -11.20
N VAL A 435 -5.39 6.40 -12.26
CA VAL A 435 -6.04 5.20 -12.83
C VAL A 435 -5.64 5.10 -14.29
N PHE A 436 -5.33 3.90 -14.76
CA PHE A 436 -4.86 3.70 -16.13
C PHE A 436 -5.30 2.35 -16.71
N TRP A 437 -5.51 2.37 -18.03
CA TRP A 437 -5.69 1.15 -18.81
C TRP A 437 -4.36 0.41 -18.93
N SER A 438 -4.40 -0.91 -18.79
CA SER A 438 -3.22 -1.79 -18.68
C SER A 438 -3.17 -2.85 -19.78
N GLY A 439 -3.89 -2.62 -20.89
CA GLY A 439 -3.93 -3.55 -22.01
C GLY A 439 -5.10 -4.53 -21.93
N LYS A 440 -5.06 -5.50 -22.85
CA LYS A 440 -5.94 -6.68 -22.85
C LYS A 440 -5.20 -7.85 -22.23
N LYS A 441 -5.78 -8.47 -21.20
CA LYS A 441 -5.20 -9.63 -20.51
C LYS A 441 -6.25 -10.72 -20.33
N LYS A 442 -5.81 -11.98 -20.26
CA LYS A 442 -6.67 -13.09 -19.81
C LYS A 442 -7.04 -12.85 -18.34
N VAL A 443 -8.35 -12.81 -18.06
CA VAL A 443 -8.86 -12.61 -16.69
C VAL A 443 -9.45 -13.90 -16.13
N TYR A 444 -9.54 -13.96 -14.81
CA TYR A 444 -10.11 -15.07 -14.06
C TYR A 444 -11.20 -14.52 -13.14
N LEU A 445 -12.33 -15.22 -13.06
CA LEU A 445 -13.41 -14.92 -12.15
C LEU A 445 -13.18 -15.65 -10.82
N LEU A 446 -12.87 -14.89 -9.77
CA LEU A 446 -12.80 -15.37 -8.40
C LEU A 446 -14.17 -15.12 -7.74
N LYS A 447 -14.71 -16.15 -7.07
CA LYS A 447 -15.92 -16.06 -6.25
C LYS A 447 -15.64 -16.50 -4.82
N THR A 448 -16.15 -15.74 -3.86
CA THR A 448 -16.08 -16.03 -2.42
C THR A 448 -17.35 -16.70 -1.91
N ARG A 449 -17.27 -17.35 -0.75
CA ARG A 449 -18.37 -18.10 -0.12
C ARG A 449 -19.53 -17.20 0.27
N SER A 450 -19.25 -15.96 0.67
CA SER A 450 -20.31 -14.99 0.91
C SER A 450 -20.99 -14.52 -0.40
N GLY A 451 -20.35 -14.72 -1.56
CA GLY A 451 -20.88 -14.36 -2.87
C GLY A 451 -20.32 -13.08 -3.49
N PHE A 452 -19.18 -12.55 -3.00
CA PHE A 452 -18.46 -11.50 -3.74
C PHE A 452 -17.72 -12.11 -4.94
N GLU A 453 -17.67 -11.36 -6.03
CA GLU A 453 -17.05 -11.78 -7.28
C GLU A 453 -16.14 -10.68 -7.81
N ILE A 454 -14.99 -11.07 -8.36
CA ILE A 454 -14.05 -10.13 -8.99
C ILE A 454 -13.36 -10.80 -10.17
N LYS A 455 -13.12 -10.01 -11.22
CA LYS A 455 -12.38 -10.43 -12.41
C LYS A 455 -11.00 -9.77 -12.40
N ALA A 456 -9.96 -10.59 -12.38
CA ALA A 456 -8.59 -10.10 -12.31
C ALA A 456 -7.64 -10.96 -13.16
N SER A 457 -6.49 -10.42 -13.54
CA SER A 457 -5.43 -11.20 -14.19
C SER A 457 -4.79 -12.19 -13.20
N ALA A 458 -4.15 -13.24 -13.73
CA ALA A 458 -3.53 -14.32 -12.96
C ALA A 458 -2.54 -13.83 -11.86
N ASN A 459 -1.81 -12.76 -12.14
CA ASN A 459 -0.82 -12.18 -11.23
C ASN A 459 -1.41 -11.14 -10.24
N HIS A 460 -2.73 -10.91 -10.19
CA HIS A 460 -3.31 -9.89 -9.30
C HIS A 460 -3.19 -10.31 -7.84
N PRO A 461 -2.56 -9.50 -6.95
CA PRO A 461 -2.43 -9.88 -5.55
C PRO A 461 -3.74 -9.68 -4.78
N PHE A 462 -4.06 -10.64 -3.94
CA PHE A 462 -5.15 -10.64 -2.96
C PHE A 462 -4.58 -10.82 -1.56
N ARG A 463 -5.18 -10.15 -0.57
CA ARG A 463 -4.72 -10.22 0.81
C ARG A 463 -5.23 -11.50 1.49
N LYS A 464 -4.33 -12.43 1.79
CA LYS A 464 -4.53 -13.49 2.81
C LYS A 464 -4.09 -12.97 4.18
N PHE A 465 -4.29 -13.75 5.23
CA PHE A 465 -3.88 -13.40 6.60
C PHE A 465 -2.39 -13.13 6.71
N ASP A 466 -1.60 -14.00 6.11
CA ASP A 466 -0.14 -14.08 6.19
C ASP A 466 0.58 -13.26 5.12
N GLY A 467 -0.10 -12.82 4.06
CA GLY A 467 0.55 -12.04 3.01
C GLY A 467 -0.34 -11.66 1.83
N TRP A 468 0.27 -11.06 0.80
CA TRP A 468 -0.33 -10.84 -0.51
C TRP A 468 0.06 -11.97 -1.46
N TYR A 469 -0.95 -12.55 -2.12
CA TYR A 469 -0.76 -13.68 -3.02
C TYR A 469 -1.40 -13.41 -4.38
N PRO A 470 -0.71 -13.65 -5.50
CA PRO A 470 -1.30 -13.54 -6.82
C PRO A 470 -2.42 -14.56 -7.00
N LEU A 471 -3.44 -14.22 -7.80
CA LEU A 471 -4.61 -15.06 -8.08
C LEU A 471 -4.24 -16.50 -8.45
N GLU A 472 -3.22 -16.69 -9.29
CA GLU A 472 -2.76 -18.01 -9.75
C GLU A 472 -2.18 -18.90 -8.64
N LYS A 473 -1.76 -18.32 -7.51
CA LYS A 473 -1.29 -19.06 -6.33
C LYS A 473 -2.40 -19.36 -5.33
N LEU A 474 -3.58 -18.78 -5.49
CA LEU A 474 -4.73 -19.03 -4.63
C LEU A 474 -5.43 -20.33 -5.03
N LYS A 475 -5.99 -21.03 -4.04
CA LYS A 475 -6.74 -22.26 -4.21
C LYS A 475 -8.15 -22.14 -3.62
N ILE A 476 -9.06 -22.96 -4.11
CA ILE A 476 -10.38 -23.11 -3.48
C ILE A 476 -10.18 -23.54 -2.02
N GLY A 477 -10.88 -22.87 -1.09
CA GLY A 477 -10.72 -23.05 0.35
C GLY A 477 -9.77 -22.05 1.02
N ASP A 478 -8.91 -21.34 0.28
CA ASP A 478 -8.14 -20.22 0.83
C ASP A 478 -9.07 -19.11 1.31
N LYS A 479 -8.64 -18.38 2.35
CA LYS A 479 -9.37 -17.23 2.90
C LYS A 479 -8.70 -15.92 2.54
N ILE A 480 -9.45 -14.99 1.95
CA ILE A 480 -9.00 -13.65 1.55
C ILE A 480 -9.76 -12.55 2.28
N ALA A 481 -9.14 -11.39 2.42
CA ALA A 481 -9.72 -10.24 3.09
C ALA A 481 -10.82 -9.57 2.25
N THR A 482 -11.97 -9.39 2.87
CA THR A 482 -13.12 -8.65 2.34
C THR A 482 -13.60 -7.62 3.36
N ALA A 483 -14.35 -6.60 2.93
CA ALA A 483 -14.85 -5.59 3.86
C ALA A 483 -15.88 -6.18 4.85
N LYS A 484 -15.69 -5.89 6.15
CA LYS A 484 -16.66 -6.19 7.21
C LYS A 484 -17.69 -5.07 7.37
N LYS A 485 -17.28 -3.84 7.09
CA LYS A 485 -18.12 -2.63 7.17
C LYS A 485 -17.74 -1.63 6.09
N LEU A 486 -18.70 -0.84 5.64
CA LEU A 486 -18.49 0.27 4.71
C LEU A 486 -19.34 1.44 5.19
N ILE A 487 -18.72 2.52 5.63
CA ILE A 487 -19.46 3.67 6.16
C ILE A 487 -18.86 4.92 5.52
N PRO A 488 -19.56 5.55 4.56
CA PRO A 488 -19.11 6.78 3.95
C PRO A 488 -19.25 7.92 4.95
N PHE A 489 -18.32 8.86 4.89
CA PHE A 489 -18.28 9.96 5.86
C PHE A 489 -19.07 11.20 5.41
N ALA A 490 -19.46 11.29 4.14
CA ALA A 490 -20.21 12.41 3.54
C ALA A 490 -21.23 11.92 2.48
N PRO A 491 -22.25 11.13 2.85
CA PRO A 491 -23.29 10.64 1.94
C PRO A 491 -24.07 11.79 1.29
N LYS A 492 -24.38 11.69 -0.01
CA LYS A 492 -25.11 12.73 -0.78
C LYS A 492 -26.56 12.88 -0.37
N ASN A 493 -27.21 11.79 0.05
CA ASN A 493 -28.57 11.81 0.62
C ASN A 493 -29.69 12.38 -0.28
N GLU A 494 -29.58 12.22 -1.60
CA GLU A 494 -30.43 12.90 -2.60
C GLU A 494 -31.94 12.56 -2.53
N LEU A 495 -32.30 11.33 -2.12
CA LEU A 495 -33.71 10.89 -2.12
C LEU A 495 -34.48 11.37 -0.88
N SER A 496 -35.70 11.85 -1.08
CA SER A 496 -36.66 12.10 0.00
C SER A 496 -37.20 10.80 0.63
N GLU A 497 -37.80 10.89 1.82
CA GLU A 497 -38.38 9.71 2.49
C GLU A 497 -39.51 9.08 1.65
N ASP A 498 -40.37 9.87 1.03
CA ASP A 498 -41.45 9.35 0.16
C ASP A 498 -40.89 8.65 -1.09
N GLU A 499 -39.81 9.19 -1.69
CA GLU A 499 -39.13 8.56 -2.82
C GLU A 499 -38.51 7.23 -2.43
N ILE A 500 -37.87 7.17 -1.26
CA ILE A 500 -37.29 5.95 -0.71
C ILE A 500 -38.35 4.87 -0.51
N ILE A 501 -39.47 5.23 0.10
CA ILE A 501 -40.60 4.32 0.37
C ILE A 501 -41.17 3.79 -0.94
N LEU A 502 -41.49 4.70 -1.87
CA LEU A 502 -42.08 4.32 -3.15
C LEU A 502 -41.12 3.45 -3.96
N LEU A 503 -39.84 3.80 -4.01
CA LEU A 503 -38.81 3.03 -4.72
C LEU A 503 -38.68 1.61 -4.16
N ALA A 504 -38.58 1.47 -2.84
CA ALA A 504 -38.45 0.18 -2.19
C ALA A 504 -39.61 -0.77 -2.53
N HIS A 505 -40.84 -0.25 -2.48
CA HIS A 505 -42.03 -1.03 -2.81
C HIS A 505 -42.14 -1.35 -4.31
N LEU A 506 -41.77 -0.43 -5.20
CA LEU A 506 -41.80 -0.69 -6.64
C LEU A 506 -40.69 -1.68 -7.09
N LEU A 507 -39.53 -1.65 -6.44
CA LEU A 507 -38.45 -2.61 -6.70
C LEU A 507 -38.79 -4.03 -6.21
N GLY A 508 -39.51 -4.19 -5.11
CA GLY A 508 -40.04 -5.49 -4.67
C GLY A 508 -41.23 -5.94 -5.52
N ASP A 509 -42.44 -5.71 -5.00
CA ASP A 509 -43.70 -6.19 -5.58
C ASP A 509 -44.32 -5.27 -6.65
N GLY A 510 -43.63 -4.20 -7.08
CA GLY A 510 -44.11 -3.34 -8.15
C GLY A 510 -43.94 -3.93 -9.55
N CYS A 511 -44.92 -3.67 -10.41
CA CYS A 511 -44.83 -3.90 -11.84
C CYS A 511 -44.58 -2.57 -12.58
N VAL A 512 -43.36 -2.39 -13.06
CA VAL A 512 -42.93 -1.27 -13.91
C VAL A 512 -42.28 -1.85 -15.16
N VAL A 513 -43.11 -2.28 -16.11
CA VAL A 513 -42.70 -2.95 -17.36
C VAL A 513 -43.25 -2.15 -18.53
N GLU A 514 -42.54 -2.16 -19.67
CA GLU A 514 -43.02 -1.50 -20.88
C GLU A 514 -44.39 -2.06 -21.31
N HIS A 515 -45.25 -1.18 -21.82
CA HIS A 515 -46.59 -1.52 -22.33
C HIS A 515 -47.54 -2.17 -21.30
N GLN A 516 -47.23 -2.09 -20.00
CA GLN A 516 -48.14 -2.53 -18.93
C GLN A 516 -48.53 -1.37 -18.01
N PRO A 517 -49.75 -1.37 -17.44
CA PRO A 517 -50.12 -0.40 -16.41
C PRO A 517 -49.18 -0.52 -15.21
N ILE A 518 -48.67 0.62 -14.73
CA ILE A 518 -47.87 0.62 -13.51
C ILE A 518 -48.78 0.30 -12.33
N HIS A 519 -48.41 -0.72 -11.57
CA HIS A 519 -49.18 -1.14 -10.41
C HIS A 519 -48.30 -1.79 -9.35
N TYR A 520 -48.84 -1.87 -8.13
CA TYR A 520 -48.21 -2.49 -6.98
C TYR A 520 -49.19 -3.46 -6.34
N THR A 521 -48.72 -4.64 -5.96
CA THR A 521 -49.55 -5.68 -5.32
C THR A 521 -49.05 -6.00 -3.92
N SER A 522 -49.97 -6.17 -2.97
CA SER A 522 -49.61 -6.56 -1.60
C SER A 522 -50.81 -7.14 -0.86
N SER A 523 -50.56 -8.11 0.03
CA SER A 523 -51.58 -8.63 0.97
C SER A 523 -51.77 -7.70 2.17
N SER A 524 -50.77 -6.88 2.49
CA SER A 524 -50.82 -5.85 3.55
C SER A 524 -51.49 -4.57 3.04
N LEU A 525 -52.64 -4.22 3.62
CA LEU A 525 -53.32 -2.95 3.36
C LEU A 525 -52.47 -1.74 3.79
N ARG A 526 -51.63 -1.89 4.82
CA ARG A 526 -50.72 -0.83 5.28
C ARG A 526 -49.65 -0.49 4.24
N ASN A 527 -49.13 -1.50 3.53
CA ASN A 527 -48.20 -1.30 2.42
C ASN A 527 -48.91 -0.60 1.25
N ILE A 528 -50.15 -0.99 0.94
CA ILE A 528 -50.96 -0.32 -0.09
C ILE A 528 -51.17 1.15 0.23
N GLN A 529 -51.55 1.46 1.47
CA GLN A 529 -51.81 2.84 1.92
C GLN A 529 -50.56 3.72 1.85
N ILE A 530 -49.38 3.20 2.24
CA ILE A 530 -48.15 3.99 2.22
C ILE A 530 -47.69 4.25 0.78
N VAL A 531 -47.79 3.26 -0.12
CA VAL A 531 -47.48 3.43 -1.54
C VAL A 531 -48.44 4.42 -2.20
N ALA A 532 -49.75 4.31 -1.91
CA ALA A 532 -50.76 5.25 -2.43
C ALA A 532 -50.47 6.69 -1.98
N LYS A 533 -50.13 6.87 -0.70
CA LYS A 533 -49.79 8.18 -0.13
C LYS A 533 -48.53 8.77 -0.79
N ALA A 534 -47.48 7.97 -0.93
CA ALA A 534 -46.22 8.40 -1.54
C ALA A 534 -46.42 8.78 -3.02
N ALA A 535 -47.11 7.95 -3.80
CA ALA A 535 -47.40 8.22 -5.21
C ALA A 535 -48.24 9.49 -5.40
N LYS A 536 -49.25 9.70 -4.55
CA LYS A 536 -50.08 10.92 -4.57
C LYS A 536 -49.26 12.16 -4.23
N LYS A 537 -48.43 12.10 -3.20
CA LYS A 537 -47.61 13.24 -2.75
C LYS A 537 -46.53 13.61 -3.76
N LEU A 538 -45.83 12.64 -4.32
CA LEU A 538 -44.71 12.87 -5.24
C LEU A 538 -45.16 13.26 -6.64
N PHE A 539 -46.20 12.60 -7.15
CA PHE A 539 -46.54 12.67 -8.57
C PHE A 539 -47.97 13.13 -8.84
N LYS A 540 -48.75 13.47 -7.80
CA LYS A 540 -50.18 13.82 -7.92
C LYS A 540 -51.01 12.71 -8.59
N ILE A 541 -50.55 11.46 -8.51
CA ILE A 541 -51.27 10.29 -8.99
C ILE A 541 -52.44 10.03 -8.05
N GLU A 542 -53.64 9.83 -8.60
CA GLU A 542 -54.79 9.33 -7.85
C GLU A 542 -54.84 7.79 -8.00
N PRO A 543 -54.42 7.01 -6.99
CA PRO A 543 -54.29 5.56 -7.11
C PRO A 543 -55.65 4.87 -7.15
N ARG A 544 -55.78 3.82 -7.98
CA ARG A 544 -56.99 2.99 -8.04
C ARG A 544 -56.76 1.65 -7.38
N LEU A 545 -57.45 1.40 -6.29
CA LEU A 545 -57.38 0.14 -5.53
C LEU A 545 -58.42 -0.87 -6.03
N VAL A 546 -57.98 -2.10 -6.29
CA VAL A 546 -58.83 -3.25 -6.63
C VAL A 546 -58.48 -4.40 -5.70
N ARG A 547 -59.47 -4.97 -5.02
CA ARG A 547 -59.27 -6.16 -4.16
C ARG A 547 -59.46 -7.43 -4.99
N GLN A 548 -58.54 -8.38 -4.86
CA GLN A 548 -58.61 -9.71 -5.47
C GLN A 548 -58.37 -10.76 -4.38
N GLU A 549 -59.45 -11.38 -3.89
CA GLU A 549 -59.42 -12.35 -2.78
C GLU A 549 -58.61 -11.86 -1.55
N ASN A 550 -57.39 -12.39 -1.38
CA ASN A 550 -56.46 -12.15 -0.29
C ASN A 550 -55.39 -11.09 -0.60
N TRP A 551 -55.42 -10.47 -1.79
CA TRP A 551 -54.43 -9.49 -2.25
C TRP A 551 -55.10 -8.20 -2.74
N TYR A 552 -54.34 -7.12 -2.70
CA TYR A 552 -54.76 -5.80 -3.16
C TYR A 552 -53.89 -5.37 -4.34
N HIS A 553 -54.53 -4.96 -5.43
CA HIS A 553 -53.91 -4.36 -6.60
C HIS A 553 -54.09 -2.85 -6.56
N LEU A 554 -52.98 -2.11 -6.46
CA LEU A 554 -52.95 -0.66 -6.51
C LEU A 554 -52.43 -0.21 -7.86
N TYR A 555 -53.32 0.23 -8.74
CA TYR A 555 -52.95 0.85 -10.01
C TYR A 555 -52.53 2.29 -9.79
N LEU A 556 -51.44 2.70 -10.45
CA LEU A 556 -50.87 4.04 -10.39
C LEU A 556 -51.01 4.68 -11.79
N PRO A 557 -52.19 5.22 -12.13
CA PRO A 557 -52.42 5.82 -13.44
C PRO A 557 -51.66 7.14 -13.59
N SER A 558 -51.38 7.53 -14.84
CA SER A 558 -50.80 8.84 -15.12
C SER A 558 -51.77 9.95 -14.67
N PRO A 559 -51.28 11.02 -14.00
CA PRO A 559 -52.11 12.15 -13.60
C PRO A 559 -52.48 13.07 -14.79
N TYR A 560 -51.99 12.76 -15.98
CA TYR A 560 -52.27 13.47 -17.23
C TYR A 560 -52.33 12.51 -18.42
N HIS A 561 -52.94 12.96 -19.52
CA HIS A 561 -52.96 12.23 -20.78
C HIS A 561 -51.53 12.03 -21.33
N LEU A 562 -51.22 10.79 -21.74
CA LEU A 562 -49.96 10.40 -22.34
C LEU A 562 -50.02 10.62 -23.86
N ALA A 563 -48.96 11.17 -24.44
CA ALA A 563 -48.82 11.47 -25.87
C ALA A 563 -47.39 11.09 -26.33
N PRO A 564 -47.09 11.00 -27.63
CA PRO A 564 -45.72 10.75 -28.10
C PRO A 564 -44.71 11.72 -27.46
N GLY A 565 -43.65 11.18 -26.87
CA GLY A 565 -42.64 11.96 -26.13
C GLY A 565 -43.02 12.38 -24.70
N LYS A 566 -44.24 12.06 -24.23
CA LYS A 566 -44.70 12.35 -22.86
C LYS A 566 -44.91 11.05 -22.09
N HIS A 567 -43.94 10.71 -21.24
CA HIS A 567 -43.95 9.49 -20.45
C HIS A 567 -44.63 9.67 -19.08
N HIS A 568 -45.05 8.56 -18.48
CA HIS A 568 -45.61 8.52 -17.14
C HIS A 568 -44.63 9.11 -16.10
N PRO A 569 -45.07 9.87 -15.09
CA PRO A 569 -44.16 10.55 -14.16
C PRO A 569 -43.20 9.61 -13.40
N ILE A 570 -43.66 8.41 -13.02
CA ILE A 570 -42.80 7.37 -12.43
C ILE A 570 -41.71 6.91 -13.41
N ILE A 571 -41.99 6.87 -14.72
CA ILE A 571 -40.97 6.51 -15.73
C ILE A 571 -39.92 7.61 -15.85
N ASN A 572 -40.33 8.88 -15.93
CA ASN A 572 -39.39 10.01 -15.92
C ASN A 572 -38.53 10.00 -14.64
N TRP A 573 -39.10 9.62 -13.50
CA TRP A 573 -38.37 9.49 -12.25
C TRP A 573 -37.40 8.28 -12.26
N TYR A 574 -37.83 7.13 -12.78
CA TYR A 574 -36.95 5.97 -12.99
C TYR A 574 -35.75 6.33 -13.86
N GLU A 575 -35.95 7.02 -14.97
CA GLU A 575 -34.87 7.47 -15.85
C GLU A 575 -33.88 8.39 -15.13
N LYS A 576 -34.36 9.32 -14.31
CA LYS A 576 -33.49 10.16 -13.46
C LYS A 576 -32.66 9.35 -12.47
N LEU A 577 -33.19 8.23 -11.98
CA LEU A 577 -32.48 7.29 -11.11
C LEU A 577 -31.58 6.30 -11.87
N GLY A 578 -31.51 6.38 -13.19
CA GLY A 578 -30.78 5.44 -14.04
C GLY A 578 -31.45 4.06 -14.15
N LEU A 579 -32.73 3.97 -13.80
CA LEU A 579 -33.55 2.78 -13.93
C LEU A 579 -34.32 2.79 -15.25
N LYS A 580 -34.64 1.59 -15.73
CA LYS A 580 -35.54 1.37 -16.87
C LYS A 580 -36.71 0.49 -16.44
N PRO A 581 -37.86 0.54 -17.13
CA PRO A 581 -38.88 -0.49 -16.99
C PRO A 581 -38.24 -1.85 -17.23
N ALA A 582 -38.48 -2.79 -16.31
CA ALA A 582 -37.73 -4.04 -16.27
C ALA A 582 -38.54 -5.16 -15.62
N HIS A 583 -38.34 -6.38 -16.09
CA HIS A 583 -38.89 -7.56 -15.43
C HIS A 583 -38.16 -7.84 -14.11
N THR A 584 -38.75 -8.67 -13.24
CA THR A 584 -38.25 -8.96 -11.88
C THR A 584 -36.80 -9.50 -11.84
N TRP A 585 -36.32 -10.15 -12.90
CA TRP A 585 -34.93 -10.66 -12.98
C TRP A 585 -33.91 -9.61 -13.48
N GLU A 586 -34.38 -8.49 -14.02
CA GLU A 586 -33.56 -7.37 -14.51
C GLU A 586 -33.50 -6.20 -13.54
N LYS A 587 -34.33 -6.21 -12.48
CA LYS A 587 -34.36 -5.15 -11.47
C LYS A 587 -32.98 -4.96 -10.82
N VAL A 588 -32.59 -3.71 -10.63
CA VAL A 588 -31.34 -3.29 -9.98
C VAL A 588 -31.64 -2.21 -8.95
N ILE A 589 -30.79 -2.09 -7.93
CA ILE A 589 -30.90 -0.99 -6.97
C ILE A 589 -30.14 0.21 -7.53
N PRO A 590 -30.75 1.40 -7.66
CA PRO A 590 -30.10 2.56 -8.25
C PRO A 590 -28.98 3.10 -7.35
N GLU A 591 -27.96 3.72 -7.95
CA GLU A 591 -26.80 4.26 -7.22
C GLU A 591 -27.18 5.30 -6.16
N ALA A 592 -28.27 6.05 -6.39
CA ALA A 592 -28.80 7.00 -5.39
C ALA A 592 -29.01 6.35 -4.01
N VAL A 593 -29.41 5.07 -3.94
CA VAL A 593 -29.58 4.32 -2.67
C VAL A 593 -28.25 4.06 -1.96
N PHE A 594 -27.16 3.84 -2.70
CA PHE A 594 -25.83 3.61 -2.13
C PHE A 594 -25.23 4.89 -1.50
N THR A 595 -25.73 6.05 -1.93
CA THR A 595 -25.33 7.36 -1.40
C THR A 595 -26.15 7.84 -0.19
N LEU A 596 -27.09 7.02 0.29
CA LEU A 596 -27.89 7.34 1.48
C LEU A 596 -27.05 7.19 2.76
N ASP A 597 -27.38 8.01 3.75
CA ASP A 597 -26.96 7.83 5.13
C ASP A 597 -27.64 6.62 5.77
N LYS A 598 -27.18 6.30 6.97
CA LYS A 598 -27.64 5.12 7.70
C LYS A 598 -29.14 5.15 8.01
N LYS A 599 -29.73 6.32 8.27
CA LYS A 599 -31.16 6.46 8.63
C LYS A 599 -32.04 6.25 7.41
N LYS A 600 -31.75 6.94 6.31
CA LYS A 600 -32.48 6.80 5.05
C LYS A 600 -32.31 5.41 4.43
N LEU A 601 -31.12 4.82 4.53
CA LEU A 601 -30.90 3.46 4.07
C LEU A 601 -31.66 2.42 4.91
N ALA A 602 -31.78 2.62 6.23
CA ALA A 602 -32.59 1.76 7.09
C ALA A 602 -34.07 1.83 6.67
N LEU A 603 -34.58 3.02 6.38
CA LEU A 603 -35.93 3.21 5.83
C LEU A 603 -36.12 2.43 4.52
N PHE A 604 -35.19 2.59 3.56
CA PHE A 604 -35.23 1.86 2.29
C PHE A 604 -35.29 0.34 2.50
N LEU A 605 -34.35 -0.20 3.29
CA LEU A 605 -34.26 -1.64 3.54
C LEU A 605 -35.48 -2.17 4.30
N SER A 606 -36.02 -1.41 5.25
CA SER A 606 -37.21 -1.79 6.04
C SER A 606 -38.46 -1.93 5.17
N HIS A 607 -38.65 -0.99 4.23
CA HIS A 607 -39.76 -1.03 3.27
C HIS A 607 -39.55 -2.08 2.19
N LEU A 608 -38.31 -2.27 1.73
CA LEU A 608 -37.99 -3.30 0.74
C LEU A 608 -38.23 -4.69 1.34
N TRP A 609 -37.80 -4.93 2.59
CA TRP A 609 -38.04 -6.21 3.27
C TRP A 609 -39.53 -6.47 3.57
N ALA A 610 -40.39 -5.45 3.53
CA ALA A 610 -41.83 -5.61 3.67
C ALA A 610 -42.51 -6.17 2.40
N THR A 611 -41.77 -6.32 1.31
CA THR A 611 -42.18 -6.97 0.05
C THR A 611 -41.75 -8.46 0.06
N ASP A 612 -40.78 -8.87 -0.76
CA ASP A 612 -40.24 -10.22 -0.87
C ASP A 612 -39.34 -10.67 0.33
N GLY A 613 -39.37 -9.94 1.43
CA GLY A 613 -38.62 -10.25 2.65
C GLY A 613 -39.38 -11.17 3.59
N ASN A 614 -38.68 -12.15 4.16
CA ASN A 614 -39.20 -13.00 5.23
C ASN A 614 -38.56 -12.62 6.57
N VAL A 615 -39.40 -12.36 7.57
CA VAL A 615 -39.02 -12.28 8.98
C VAL A 615 -39.96 -13.15 9.80
N SER A 616 -39.49 -14.34 10.21
CA SER A 616 -40.35 -15.33 10.85
C SER A 616 -39.63 -16.19 11.88
N GLU A 617 -40.41 -16.80 12.77
CA GLU A 617 -39.90 -17.72 13.78
C GLU A 617 -39.69 -19.11 13.15
N ARG A 618 -38.44 -19.59 13.18
CA ARG A 618 -38.06 -20.92 12.71
C ARG A 618 -38.01 -21.89 13.89
N LYS A 619 -39.01 -22.77 13.95
CA LYS A 619 -39.07 -23.88 14.92
C LYS A 619 -38.36 -25.11 14.35
N MET A 620 -37.39 -25.65 15.09
CA MET A 620 -36.75 -26.94 14.78
C MET A 620 -37.01 -27.90 15.94
N LYS A 621 -37.32 -29.18 15.63
CA LYS A 621 -37.46 -30.21 16.66
C LYS A 621 -36.18 -30.28 17.50
N LYS A 622 -36.31 -30.22 18.84
CA LYS A 622 -35.22 -30.25 19.83
C LYS A 622 -34.24 -29.05 19.85
N ARG A 623 -34.55 -27.91 19.24
CA ARG A 623 -33.75 -26.66 19.36
C ARG A 623 -34.62 -25.49 19.81
N LYS A 624 -34.03 -24.50 20.50
CA LYS A 624 -34.71 -23.23 20.82
C LYS A 624 -35.21 -22.57 19.52
N ALA A 625 -36.35 -21.90 19.58
CA ALA A 625 -36.89 -21.16 18.45
C ALA A 625 -35.82 -20.19 17.92
N SER A 626 -35.54 -20.28 16.62
CA SER A 626 -34.56 -19.44 15.92
C SER A 626 -35.28 -18.50 14.96
N THR A 627 -34.56 -17.59 14.33
CA THR A 627 -35.13 -16.62 13.39
C THR A 627 -34.79 -17.00 11.95
N ALA A 628 -35.79 -17.03 11.07
CA ALA A 628 -35.59 -17.02 9.62
C ALA A 628 -35.69 -15.57 9.13
N LEU A 629 -34.57 -15.05 8.62
CA LEU A 629 -34.46 -13.70 8.10
C LEU A 629 -33.75 -13.73 6.75
N PHE A 630 -34.48 -13.49 5.67
CA PHE A 630 -33.93 -13.47 4.31
C PHE A 630 -34.77 -12.59 3.38
N TYR A 631 -34.18 -12.18 2.27
CA TYR A 631 -34.89 -11.53 1.15
C TYR A 631 -34.76 -12.41 -0.10
N SER A 632 -35.85 -12.60 -0.84
CA SER A 632 -35.86 -13.42 -2.06
C SER A 632 -36.01 -12.55 -3.29
N THR A 633 -35.23 -12.84 -4.34
CA THR A 633 -35.36 -12.12 -5.62
C THR A 633 -34.90 -13.00 -6.78
N THR A 634 -35.48 -12.80 -7.97
CA THR A 634 -35.00 -13.43 -9.20
C THR A 634 -33.83 -12.67 -9.84
N SER A 635 -33.50 -11.47 -9.35
CA SER A 635 -32.37 -10.68 -9.83
C SER A 635 -31.11 -10.96 -9.00
N LEU A 636 -30.11 -11.59 -9.63
CA LEU A 636 -28.80 -11.78 -9.00
C LEU A 636 -28.16 -10.45 -8.63
N ARG A 637 -28.31 -9.43 -9.50
CA ARG A 637 -27.73 -8.11 -9.28
C ARG A 637 -28.32 -7.44 -8.05
N MET A 638 -29.65 -7.48 -7.91
CA MET A 638 -30.32 -6.95 -6.73
C MET A 638 -29.91 -7.70 -5.45
N ALA A 639 -29.75 -9.02 -5.50
CA ALA A 639 -29.26 -9.79 -4.36
C ALA A 639 -27.83 -9.38 -3.94
N GLN A 640 -26.94 -9.14 -4.91
CA GLN A 640 -25.58 -8.64 -4.68
C GLN A 640 -25.58 -7.22 -4.11
N ASP A 641 -26.42 -6.34 -4.66
CA ASP A 641 -26.60 -4.96 -4.21
C ASP A 641 -27.09 -4.91 -2.75
N LEU A 642 -28.09 -5.73 -2.40
CA LEU A 642 -28.59 -5.81 -1.03
C LEU A 642 -27.55 -6.29 -0.03
N LYS A 643 -26.76 -7.30 -0.41
CA LYS A 643 -25.67 -7.79 0.41
C LYS A 643 -24.66 -6.68 0.71
N GLU A 644 -24.33 -5.85 -0.28
CA GLU A 644 -23.41 -4.72 -0.09
C GLU A 644 -24.01 -3.64 0.81
N LEU A 645 -25.29 -3.28 0.62
CA LEU A 645 -25.98 -2.30 1.48
C LEU A 645 -26.04 -2.76 2.95
N LEU A 646 -26.17 -4.05 3.21
CA LEU A 646 -26.15 -4.59 4.58
C LEU A 646 -24.80 -4.39 5.29
N LEU A 647 -23.69 -4.29 4.55
CA LEU A 647 -22.38 -3.96 5.15
C LEU A 647 -22.35 -2.56 5.77
N ARG A 648 -23.26 -1.65 5.37
CA ARG A 648 -23.41 -0.31 5.97
C ARG A 648 -23.91 -0.35 7.41
N PHE A 649 -24.45 -1.50 7.83
CA PHE A 649 -24.90 -1.80 9.19
C PHE A 649 -24.04 -2.88 9.85
N GLU A 650 -22.91 -3.26 9.23
CA GLU A 650 -22.08 -4.38 9.68
C GLU A 650 -22.86 -5.70 9.77
N ILE A 651 -23.86 -5.85 8.89
CA ILE A 651 -24.69 -7.05 8.78
C ILE A 651 -24.11 -7.89 7.64
N ARG A 652 -23.65 -9.09 7.96
CA ARG A 652 -23.22 -10.05 6.95
C ARG A 652 -24.40 -10.90 6.51
N SER A 653 -24.45 -11.15 5.22
CA SER A 653 -25.43 -12.05 4.60
C SER A 653 -24.77 -12.99 3.62
N ARG A 654 -25.47 -14.10 3.34
CA ARG A 654 -25.06 -15.10 2.34
C ARG A 654 -26.08 -15.10 1.22
N ILE A 655 -25.60 -15.14 -0.01
CA ILE A 655 -26.46 -15.37 -1.18
C ILE A 655 -26.50 -16.88 -1.44
N SER A 656 -27.69 -17.45 -1.55
CA SER A 656 -27.89 -18.82 -2.01
C SER A 656 -28.77 -18.85 -3.25
N GLU A 657 -28.32 -19.58 -4.27
CA GLU A 657 -29.09 -19.83 -5.49
C GLU A 657 -30.00 -21.04 -5.29
N LYS A 658 -31.26 -20.90 -5.68
CA LYS A 658 -32.27 -21.96 -5.64
C LYS A 658 -32.82 -22.17 -7.05
N LYS A 659 -33.10 -23.43 -7.40
CA LYS A 659 -33.61 -23.84 -8.71
C LYS A 659 -34.82 -24.73 -8.53
N LYS A 660 -35.84 -24.53 -9.36
CA LYS A 660 -37.01 -25.39 -9.51
C LYS A 660 -37.23 -25.62 -11.00
N VAL A 661 -37.46 -26.87 -11.40
CA VAL A 661 -37.70 -27.23 -12.81
C VAL A 661 -38.88 -26.42 -13.36
N GLY A 662 -38.69 -25.79 -14.53
CA GLY A 662 -39.69 -24.91 -15.15
C GLY A 662 -39.69 -23.46 -14.68
N TYR A 663 -38.82 -23.08 -13.72
CA TYR A 663 -38.73 -21.72 -13.19
C TYR A 663 -37.31 -21.16 -13.38
N LYS A 664 -37.21 -19.83 -13.51
CA LYS A 664 -35.92 -19.13 -13.42
C LYS A 664 -35.30 -19.38 -12.03
N PRO A 665 -33.96 -19.43 -11.92
CA PRO A 665 -33.31 -19.46 -10.62
C PRO A 665 -33.71 -18.21 -9.81
N TRP A 666 -33.80 -18.37 -8.50
CA TRP A 666 -33.94 -17.24 -7.58
C TRP A 666 -32.85 -17.28 -6.53
N TYR A 667 -32.60 -16.11 -5.94
CA TYR A 667 -31.51 -15.85 -5.02
C TYR A 667 -32.08 -15.42 -3.68
N MET A 668 -31.58 -16.04 -2.61
CA MET A 668 -31.94 -15.68 -1.24
C MET A 668 -30.76 -14.99 -0.56
N VAL A 669 -30.96 -13.75 -0.13
CA VAL A 669 -30.02 -13.00 0.73
C VAL A 669 -30.36 -13.35 2.18
N GLU A 670 -29.63 -14.30 2.76
CA GLU A 670 -29.89 -14.83 4.10
C GLU A 670 -29.05 -14.12 5.16
N ILE A 671 -29.70 -13.58 6.19
CA ILE A 671 -29.03 -13.01 7.37
C ILE A 671 -29.01 -14.08 8.46
N GLN A 672 -27.82 -14.60 8.74
CA GLN A 672 -27.61 -15.70 9.67
C GLN A 672 -26.79 -15.24 10.88
N GLY A 673 -26.95 -15.94 12.00
CA GLY A 673 -26.24 -15.64 13.25
C GLY A 673 -26.97 -14.59 14.10
N LYS A 674 -26.94 -14.80 15.42
CA LYS A 674 -27.65 -13.95 16.39
C LYS A 674 -27.27 -12.48 16.24
N GLU A 675 -25.99 -12.17 16.10
CA GLU A 675 -25.48 -10.79 16.09
C GLU A 675 -25.99 -10.01 14.88
N HIS A 676 -25.85 -10.57 13.67
CA HIS A 676 -26.32 -9.91 12.44
C HIS A 676 -27.86 -9.82 12.38
N GLN A 677 -28.57 -10.86 12.83
CA GLN A 677 -30.04 -10.82 12.93
C GLN A 677 -30.49 -9.78 13.95
N MET A 678 -29.78 -9.64 15.08
CA MET A 678 -30.08 -8.63 16.09
C MET A 678 -29.86 -7.22 15.56
N LYS A 679 -28.74 -6.96 14.88
CA LYS A 679 -28.46 -5.67 14.22
C LYS A 679 -29.55 -5.32 13.21
N PHE A 680 -29.94 -6.26 12.35
CA PHE A 680 -31.01 -6.03 11.38
C PHE A 680 -32.33 -5.66 12.08
N LEU A 681 -32.77 -6.45 13.06
CA LEU A 681 -34.05 -6.24 13.73
C LEU A 681 -34.09 -4.93 14.55
N LYS A 682 -32.97 -4.52 15.14
CA LYS A 682 -32.88 -3.30 15.96
C LYS A 682 -32.66 -2.03 15.14
N GLU A 683 -31.84 -2.08 14.10
CA GLU A 683 -31.43 -0.88 13.34
C GLU A 683 -32.25 -0.66 12.07
N ILE A 684 -32.81 -1.71 11.48
CA ILE A 684 -33.58 -1.65 10.20
C ILE A 684 -35.05 -2.01 10.44
N GLY A 685 -35.31 -3.16 11.06
CA GLY A 685 -36.66 -3.70 11.21
C GLY A 685 -37.32 -4.08 9.89
N VAL A 686 -38.62 -4.31 9.92
CA VAL A 686 -39.44 -4.58 8.73
C VAL A 686 -40.76 -3.82 8.87
N PHE A 687 -41.05 -2.95 7.90
CA PHE A 687 -42.26 -2.14 7.92
C PHE A 687 -43.52 -3.03 7.95
N GLY A 688 -44.47 -2.70 8.81
CA GLY A 688 -45.73 -3.45 8.95
C GLY A 688 -45.62 -4.76 9.76
N GLN A 689 -44.44 -5.14 10.22
CA GLN A 689 -44.20 -6.37 10.99
C GLN A 689 -43.56 -6.11 12.37
N GLU A 690 -43.77 -4.92 12.95
CA GLU A 690 -43.10 -4.47 14.17
C GLU A 690 -43.34 -5.40 15.38
N LYS A 691 -44.54 -5.99 15.46
CA LYS A 691 -44.89 -6.98 16.50
C LYS A 691 -44.05 -8.25 16.41
N ILE A 692 -43.83 -8.75 15.19
CA ILE A 692 -43.00 -9.95 14.93
C ILE A 692 -41.54 -9.63 15.23
N VAL A 693 -41.04 -8.47 14.77
CA VAL A 693 -39.67 -8.00 15.03
C VAL A 693 -39.38 -7.95 16.54
N THR A 694 -40.28 -7.35 17.32
CA THR A 694 -40.15 -7.25 18.78
C THR A 694 -40.11 -8.62 19.45
N LYS A 695 -40.96 -9.55 19.00
CA LYS A 695 -40.97 -10.94 19.49
C LYS A 695 -39.65 -11.66 19.18
N LEU A 696 -39.13 -11.50 17.97
CA LEU A 696 -37.90 -12.16 17.54
C LEU A 696 -36.65 -11.62 18.24
N ILE A 697 -36.59 -10.32 18.55
CA ILE A 697 -35.51 -9.74 19.37
C ILE A 697 -35.46 -10.45 20.74
N LYS A 698 -36.59 -10.55 21.44
CA LYS A 698 -36.69 -11.24 22.74
C LYS A 698 -36.30 -12.72 22.65
N ASN A 699 -36.62 -13.38 21.54
CA ASN A 699 -36.23 -14.77 21.31
C ASN A 699 -34.71 -14.92 21.09
N LEU A 700 -34.12 -14.04 20.26
CA LEU A 700 -32.68 -14.06 19.94
C LEU A 700 -31.82 -13.75 21.17
N GLU A 701 -32.27 -12.91 22.09
CA GLU A 701 -31.56 -12.62 23.34
C GLU A 701 -31.28 -13.89 24.16
N LYS A 702 -32.19 -14.87 24.12
CA LYS A 702 -32.10 -16.17 24.82
C LYS A 702 -31.17 -17.20 24.13
N ILE A 703 -30.67 -16.89 22.94
CA ILE A 703 -29.78 -17.77 22.16
C ILE A 703 -28.32 -17.44 22.50
N VAL A 704 -27.49 -18.47 22.71
CA VAL A 704 -26.03 -18.30 22.79
C VAL A 704 -25.48 -18.37 21.36
N PRO A 705 -24.73 -17.35 20.89
CA PRO A 705 -24.22 -17.31 19.52
C PRO A 705 -23.20 -18.43 19.26
N ASN A 706 -23.19 -18.94 18.02
CA ASN A 706 -22.14 -19.84 17.54
C ASN A 706 -21.03 -19.00 16.89
N THR A 707 -19.86 -18.95 17.52
CA THR A 707 -18.75 -18.07 17.14
C THR A 707 -17.91 -18.58 15.97
N ASN A 708 -18.25 -19.75 15.38
CA ASN A 708 -17.44 -20.41 14.35
C ASN A 708 -17.65 -19.88 12.91
N LEU A 709 -18.51 -18.88 12.70
CA LEU A 709 -18.79 -18.33 11.36
C LEU A 709 -17.90 -17.11 11.02
N ASP A 710 -17.67 -16.23 11.98
CA ASP A 710 -16.77 -15.06 11.85
C ASP A 710 -15.45 -15.37 12.54
N VAL A 711 -14.49 -15.90 11.78
CA VAL A 711 -13.25 -16.46 12.30
C VAL A 711 -12.04 -15.91 11.58
N VAL A 712 -10.98 -15.69 12.33
CA VAL A 712 -9.64 -15.44 11.84
C VAL A 712 -9.00 -16.79 11.44
N PRO A 713 -8.35 -16.86 10.27
CA PRO A 713 -7.67 -18.06 9.79
C PRO A 713 -6.70 -18.64 10.82
N LYS A 714 -6.56 -19.97 10.84
CA LYS A 714 -5.69 -20.74 11.76
C LYS A 714 -4.24 -20.24 11.81
N GLU A 715 -3.78 -19.55 10.76
CA GLU A 715 -2.45 -18.97 10.66
C GLU A 715 -2.17 -17.95 11.78
N VAL A 716 -3.19 -17.36 12.39
CA VAL A 716 -3.05 -16.50 13.58
C VAL A 716 -2.43 -17.20 14.79
N TRP A 717 -2.52 -18.53 14.89
CA TRP A 717 -1.86 -19.27 15.98
C TRP A 717 -0.34 -19.13 15.94
N TYR A 718 0.27 -18.91 14.78
CA TYR A 718 1.70 -18.64 14.68
C TYR A 718 2.05 -17.27 15.28
N LEU A 719 1.20 -16.25 15.05
CA LEU A 719 1.36 -14.93 15.66
C LEU A 719 1.17 -14.99 17.18
N ILE A 720 0.16 -15.71 17.65
CA ILE A 720 -0.08 -15.95 19.09
C ILE A 720 1.11 -16.68 19.72
N ASP A 721 1.68 -17.70 19.04
CA ASP A 721 2.86 -18.44 19.55
C ASP A 721 4.08 -17.53 19.70
N GLU A 722 4.30 -16.64 18.73
CA GLU A 722 5.40 -15.67 18.77
C GLU A 722 5.26 -14.71 19.95
N ILE A 723 4.10 -14.10 20.12
CA ILE A 723 3.83 -13.14 21.20
C ILE A 723 3.92 -13.83 22.57
N ARG A 724 3.33 -15.03 22.68
CA ARG A 724 3.40 -15.85 23.90
C ARG A 724 4.85 -16.13 24.30
N ARG A 725 5.72 -16.51 23.34
CA ARG A 725 7.14 -16.79 23.60
C ARG A 725 7.90 -15.56 24.06
N LYS A 726 7.65 -14.38 23.46
CA LYS A 726 8.24 -13.10 23.91
C LYS A 726 7.87 -12.74 25.34
N LYS A 727 6.75 -13.29 25.85
CA LYS A 727 6.30 -13.14 27.24
C LYS A 727 6.63 -14.34 28.14
N GLU A 728 7.45 -15.27 27.66
CA GLU A 728 7.90 -16.47 28.39
C GLU A 728 6.78 -17.38 28.95
N LEU A 729 5.56 -17.23 28.43
CA LEU A 729 4.41 -18.04 28.87
C LEU A 729 4.42 -19.39 28.17
N SER A 730 4.18 -20.51 28.83
CA SER A 730 3.90 -21.81 28.18
C SER A 730 2.48 -21.87 27.59
N TRP A 731 2.24 -22.79 26.65
CA TRP A 731 0.87 -23.04 26.15
C TRP A 731 -0.08 -23.50 27.26
N LYS A 732 0.42 -24.24 28.25
CA LYS A 732 -0.36 -24.69 29.41
C LYS A 732 -0.77 -23.50 30.28
N GLN A 733 0.15 -22.60 30.58
CA GLN A 733 -0.12 -21.36 31.33
C GLN A 733 -1.10 -20.44 30.59
N LEU A 734 -0.94 -20.27 29.27
CA LEU A 734 -1.88 -19.48 28.47
C LEU A 734 -3.28 -20.12 28.43
N CYS A 735 -3.39 -21.43 28.26
CA CYS A 735 -4.69 -22.10 28.30
C CYS A 735 -5.35 -22.03 29.69
N GLN A 736 -4.55 -22.17 30.75
CA GLN A 736 -5.01 -22.03 32.13
C GLN A 736 -5.51 -20.61 32.43
N SER A 737 -4.80 -19.57 32.00
CA SER A 737 -5.25 -18.18 32.19
C SER A 737 -6.53 -17.87 31.42
N LEU A 738 -6.74 -18.52 30.27
CA LEU A 738 -7.97 -18.42 29.49
C LEU A 738 -9.13 -19.30 30.01
N GLY A 739 -8.92 -20.08 31.07
CA GLY A 739 -9.93 -20.99 31.62
C GLY A 739 -10.30 -22.16 30.70
N VAL A 740 -9.39 -22.61 29.83
CA VAL A 740 -9.62 -23.71 28.87
C VAL A 740 -8.61 -24.84 29.05
N ALA A 741 -9.10 -26.08 28.96
CA ALA A 741 -8.24 -27.26 29.02
C ALA A 741 -7.28 -27.30 27.83
N PHE A 742 -5.99 -27.57 28.10
CA PHE A 742 -4.97 -27.71 27.06
C PHE A 742 -5.07 -29.08 26.38
N GLY A 743 -5.63 -29.11 25.18
CA GLY A 743 -5.75 -30.32 24.34
C GLY A 743 -4.55 -30.61 23.42
N GLY A 744 -3.38 -30.04 23.70
CA GLY A 744 -2.17 -30.19 22.89
C GLY A 744 -2.02 -29.18 21.74
N ARG A 745 -0.75 -28.85 21.39
CA ARG A 745 -0.39 -27.86 20.35
C ARG A 745 -0.97 -28.20 18.98
N ASN A 746 -0.90 -29.47 18.58
CA ASN A 746 -1.37 -29.93 17.25
C ASN A 746 -2.89 -29.77 17.04
N SER A 747 -3.68 -29.71 18.11
CA SER A 747 -5.13 -29.49 18.02
C SER A 747 -5.47 -28.01 17.82
N LEU A 748 -4.69 -27.09 18.41
CA LEU A 748 -4.90 -25.65 18.32
C LEU A 748 -4.61 -25.12 16.91
N PHE A 749 -3.44 -25.45 16.35
CA PHE A 749 -2.96 -24.92 15.05
C PHE A 749 -3.78 -25.39 13.84
N LYS A 750 -4.70 -26.35 14.03
CA LYS A 750 -5.60 -26.83 12.98
C LYS A 750 -6.95 -26.10 12.94
N ARG A 751 -7.25 -25.25 13.93
CA ARG A 751 -8.56 -24.61 14.09
C ARG A 751 -8.48 -23.11 13.83
N ASN A 752 -9.50 -22.55 13.18
CA ASN A 752 -9.69 -21.10 13.11
C ASN A 752 -10.08 -20.56 14.51
N ILE A 753 -9.92 -19.26 14.73
CA ILE A 753 -10.29 -18.61 15.99
C ILE A 753 -11.38 -17.58 15.76
N SER A 754 -12.42 -17.57 16.58
CA SER A 754 -13.41 -16.50 16.55
C SER A 754 -12.81 -15.17 17.01
N PHE A 755 -13.25 -14.04 16.46
CA PHE A 755 -12.81 -12.71 16.90
C PHE A 755 -13.00 -12.46 18.41
N GLN A 756 -14.10 -12.93 19.00
CA GLN A 756 -14.32 -12.83 20.46
C GLN A 756 -13.23 -13.53 21.26
N ARG A 757 -12.92 -14.78 20.90
CA ARG A 757 -11.83 -15.54 21.53
C ARG A 757 -10.47 -14.87 21.28
N LEU A 758 -10.22 -14.36 20.08
CA LEU A 758 -9.00 -13.63 19.78
C LEU A 758 -8.87 -12.38 20.66
N LYS A 759 -9.95 -11.63 20.89
CA LYS A 759 -9.97 -10.47 21.80
C LYS A 759 -9.62 -10.86 23.23
N ILE A 760 -10.15 -11.98 23.74
CA ILE A 760 -9.80 -12.49 25.07
C ILE A 760 -8.30 -12.83 25.14
N ILE A 761 -7.77 -13.50 24.12
CA ILE A 761 -6.34 -13.82 24.03
C ILE A 761 -5.49 -12.55 23.95
N ALA A 762 -5.91 -11.57 23.14
CA ALA A 762 -5.22 -10.29 22.97
C ALA A 762 -5.12 -9.52 24.29
N ASN A 763 -6.20 -9.49 25.08
CA ASN A 763 -6.22 -8.86 26.40
C ASN A 763 -5.28 -9.57 27.38
N HIS A 764 -5.33 -10.90 27.45
CA HIS A 764 -4.46 -11.69 28.34
C HIS A 764 -2.98 -11.56 27.96
N LEU A 765 -2.69 -11.51 26.66
CA LEU A 765 -1.34 -11.30 26.15
C LEU A 765 -0.96 -9.82 26.07
N SER A 766 -1.84 -8.89 26.42
CA SER A 766 -1.69 -7.43 26.28
C SER A 766 -0.98 -7.04 24.98
N SER A 767 -1.43 -7.62 23.84
CA SER A 767 -0.82 -7.39 22.52
C SER A 767 -1.68 -6.42 21.71
N PRO A 768 -1.14 -5.23 21.37
CA PRO A 768 -1.81 -4.31 20.46
C PRO A 768 -2.08 -4.93 19.09
N GLU A 769 -1.18 -5.78 18.59
CA GLU A 769 -1.31 -6.41 17.27
C GLU A 769 -2.51 -7.37 17.20
N LEU A 770 -2.68 -8.21 18.24
CA LEU A 770 -3.83 -9.12 18.32
C LEU A 770 -5.13 -8.35 18.59
N SER A 771 -5.08 -7.26 19.35
CA SER A 771 -6.23 -6.38 19.60
C SER A 771 -6.68 -5.69 18.32
N ASN A 772 -5.75 -5.11 17.55
CA ASN A 772 -6.03 -4.47 16.27
C ASN A 772 -6.64 -5.45 15.27
N LEU A 773 -6.09 -6.67 15.19
CA LEU A 773 -6.67 -7.74 14.38
C LEU A 773 -8.07 -8.15 14.87
N ALA A 774 -8.30 -8.26 16.17
CA ALA A 774 -9.59 -8.63 16.74
C ALA A 774 -10.68 -7.56 16.52
N GLU A 775 -10.27 -6.30 16.40
CA GLU A 775 -11.13 -5.13 16.17
C GLU A 775 -11.09 -4.62 14.73
N GLY A 776 -10.44 -5.37 13.83
CA GLY A 776 -10.26 -5.00 12.44
C GLY A 776 -11.56 -5.01 11.63
N ASP A 777 -11.51 -4.31 10.49
CA ASP A 777 -12.61 -4.12 9.56
C ASP A 777 -12.63 -5.15 8.42
N VAL A 778 -11.91 -6.26 8.61
CA VAL A 778 -11.72 -7.32 7.62
C VAL A 778 -12.49 -8.58 8.00
N PHE A 779 -13.14 -9.17 7.00
CA PHE A 779 -13.69 -10.51 7.06
C PHE A 779 -12.89 -11.47 6.17
N TRP A 780 -12.53 -12.63 6.71
CA TRP A 780 -11.76 -13.66 6.04
C TRP A 780 -12.65 -14.63 5.27
N ASP A 781 -12.94 -14.26 4.02
CA ASP A 781 -13.87 -14.95 3.14
C ASP A 781 -13.22 -16.08 2.37
N GLU A 782 -13.89 -17.22 2.33
CA GLU A 782 -13.37 -18.43 1.69
C GLU A 782 -13.60 -18.39 0.19
N ILE A 783 -12.59 -18.72 -0.61
CA ILE A 783 -12.72 -18.83 -2.06
C ILE A 783 -13.47 -20.13 -2.40
N VAL A 784 -14.56 -20.03 -3.17
CA VAL A 784 -15.37 -21.19 -3.59
C VAL A 784 -15.22 -21.52 -5.07
N SER A 785 -14.70 -20.59 -5.88
CA SER A 785 -14.51 -20.80 -7.31
C SER A 785 -13.45 -19.85 -7.87
N ILE A 786 -12.58 -20.38 -8.73
CA ILE A 786 -11.68 -19.60 -9.59
C ILE A 786 -11.84 -20.19 -11.00
N LYS A 787 -12.28 -19.39 -11.97
CA LYS A 787 -12.50 -19.85 -13.35
C LYS A 787 -11.79 -18.96 -14.35
N PRO A 788 -11.02 -19.50 -15.30
CA PRO A 788 -10.49 -18.70 -16.41
C PRO A 788 -11.63 -18.14 -17.24
N LEU A 789 -11.51 -16.88 -17.64
CA LEU A 789 -12.38 -16.23 -18.60
C LEU A 789 -11.59 -15.86 -19.86
N LYS A 790 -12.24 -15.12 -20.75
CA LYS A 790 -11.66 -14.58 -21.99
C LYS A 790 -10.69 -13.43 -21.70
N VAL A 791 -10.02 -12.99 -22.76
CA VAL A 791 -9.21 -11.78 -22.74
C VAL A 791 -10.14 -10.55 -22.70
N GLU A 792 -9.93 -9.67 -21.72
CA GLU A 792 -10.71 -8.44 -21.54
C GLU A 792 -9.75 -7.25 -21.32
N ASP A 793 -10.26 -6.02 -21.53
CA ASP A 793 -9.55 -4.80 -21.14
C ASP A 793 -9.40 -4.74 -19.62
N VAL A 794 -8.17 -4.57 -19.17
CA VAL A 794 -7.83 -4.52 -17.75
C VAL A 794 -7.26 -3.18 -17.35
N TYR A 795 -7.47 -2.83 -16.10
CA TYR A 795 -7.16 -1.55 -15.51
C TYR A 795 -6.47 -1.76 -14.18
N ASP A 796 -5.73 -0.76 -13.76
CA ASP A 796 -5.12 -0.72 -12.45
C ASP A 796 -5.07 0.74 -11.98
N LEU A 797 -4.86 0.93 -10.69
CA LEU A 797 -4.82 2.24 -10.07
C LEU A 797 -3.70 2.34 -9.04
N THR A 798 -3.42 3.57 -8.65
CA THR A 798 -2.37 3.88 -7.69
C THR A 798 -2.93 4.68 -6.54
N ILE A 799 -2.56 4.25 -5.34
CA ILE A 799 -2.84 4.89 -4.07
C ILE A 799 -1.52 5.02 -3.33
N PRO A 800 -1.07 6.26 -3.04
CA PRO A 800 0.09 6.51 -2.22
C PRO A 800 -0.11 5.98 -0.79
N GLY A 801 0.98 5.54 -0.15
CA GLY A 801 0.99 5.17 1.27
C GLY A 801 0.64 3.70 1.53
N THR A 802 -0.64 3.31 1.39
CA THR A 802 -1.11 1.95 1.73
C THR A 802 -0.93 0.94 0.59
N HIS A 803 -0.86 1.42 -0.65
CA HIS A 803 -0.66 0.62 -1.86
C HIS A 803 -1.69 -0.51 -2.07
N ASN A 804 -2.87 -0.40 -1.46
CA ASN A 804 -3.93 -1.37 -1.61
C ASN A 804 -5.30 -0.69 -1.54
N PHE A 805 -6.34 -1.38 -2.02
CA PHE A 805 -7.70 -0.86 -2.03
C PHE A 805 -8.77 -1.92 -2.00
N LEU A 806 -10.00 -1.46 -1.74
CA LEU A 806 -11.20 -2.26 -1.85
C LEU A 806 -11.77 -2.21 -3.28
N ALA A 807 -11.91 -3.37 -3.90
CA ALA A 807 -12.49 -3.54 -5.23
C ALA A 807 -13.51 -4.67 -5.21
N ASN A 808 -14.75 -4.42 -5.65
CA ASN A 808 -15.87 -5.37 -5.48
C ASN A 808 -15.98 -5.93 -4.05
N ASN A 809 -15.67 -5.11 -3.04
CA ASN A 809 -15.63 -5.48 -1.62
C ASN A 809 -14.54 -6.49 -1.21
N ILE A 810 -13.53 -6.70 -2.06
CA ILE A 810 -12.36 -7.54 -1.83
C ILE A 810 -11.11 -6.65 -1.75
N ILE A 811 -10.20 -6.94 -0.80
CA ILE A 811 -8.96 -6.17 -0.63
C ILE A 811 -7.88 -6.67 -1.59
N VAL A 812 -7.38 -5.75 -2.42
CA VAL A 812 -6.45 -6.01 -3.53
C VAL A 812 -5.29 -5.00 -3.53
N HIS A 813 -4.13 -5.34 -4.13
CA HIS A 813 -2.90 -4.52 -4.09
C HIS A 813 -2.61 -3.78 -5.40
N ASN A 814 -1.88 -2.65 -5.31
CA ASN A 814 -1.39 -1.82 -6.42
C ASN A 814 -0.13 -2.41 -7.09
N SER A 815 0.40 -1.70 -8.08
CA SER A 815 1.59 -2.07 -8.85
C SER A 815 2.95 -1.49 -8.42
N ILE A 816 4.02 -2.30 -8.57
CA ILE A 816 5.42 -2.03 -8.15
C ILE A 816 6.15 -1.02 -9.08
N GLU A 817 5.73 -0.89 -10.34
CA GLU A 817 6.32 -0.01 -11.39
C GLU A 817 6.48 1.47 -10.96
N GLN A 818 5.81 1.90 -9.90
CA GLN A 818 5.69 3.32 -9.58
C GLN A 818 6.99 3.95 -9.09
N ASP A 819 7.83 3.26 -8.32
CA ASP A 819 9.00 3.89 -7.66
C ASP A 819 10.13 4.25 -8.63
N ALA A 820 10.22 3.58 -9.78
CA ALA A 820 11.21 3.87 -10.81
C ALA A 820 10.95 5.20 -11.53
N ASP A 821 12.00 5.93 -11.86
CA ASP A 821 11.95 7.14 -12.69
C ASP A 821 12.09 6.79 -14.17
N VAL A 822 12.91 5.79 -14.48
CA VAL A 822 13.13 5.25 -15.82
C VAL A 822 12.93 3.73 -15.81
N VAL A 823 12.28 3.21 -16.85
CA VAL A 823 12.12 1.76 -17.08
C VAL A 823 12.60 1.41 -18.48
N LEU A 824 13.58 0.52 -18.54
CA LEU A 824 14.16 -0.03 -19.76
C LEU A 824 13.76 -1.50 -19.90
N PHE A 825 13.40 -1.92 -21.11
CA PHE A 825 13.28 -3.34 -21.46
C PHE A 825 14.29 -3.74 -22.52
N ILE A 826 14.69 -5.02 -22.50
CA ILE A 826 15.42 -5.65 -23.60
C ILE A 826 14.49 -6.61 -24.33
N TYR A 827 14.39 -6.46 -25.65
CA TYR A 827 13.75 -7.43 -26.54
C TYR A 827 14.73 -7.82 -27.65
N ARG A 828 14.81 -9.12 -27.93
CA ARG A 828 15.65 -9.68 -29.00
C ARG A 828 14.77 -10.56 -29.86
N GLU A 829 14.57 -10.18 -31.12
CA GLU A 829 13.69 -10.92 -32.02
C GLU A 829 14.29 -12.28 -32.40
N ASP A 830 15.60 -12.33 -32.64
CA ASP A 830 16.37 -13.52 -33.01
C ASP A 830 16.28 -14.65 -31.98
N TYR A 831 16.17 -14.29 -30.70
CA TYR A 831 15.95 -15.26 -29.61
C TYR A 831 14.60 -15.99 -29.73
N TYR A 832 13.55 -15.28 -30.14
CA TYR A 832 12.20 -15.86 -30.27
C TYR A 832 11.92 -16.41 -31.68
N ARG A 833 12.63 -15.89 -32.68
CA ARG A 833 12.50 -16.24 -34.09
C ARG A 833 13.89 -16.38 -34.70
N PRO A 834 14.49 -17.59 -34.65
CA PRO A 834 15.85 -17.82 -35.14
C PRO A 834 16.06 -17.47 -36.63
N GLU A 835 14.98 -17.54 -37.44
CA GLU A 835 15.00 -17.25 -38.88
C GLU A 835 14.78 -15.76 -39.21
N THR A 836 14.80 -14.86 -38.22
CA THR A 836 14.64 -13.41 -38.47
C THR A 836 15.82 -12.83 -39.26
N SER A 837 15.55 -11.78 -40.05
CA SER A 837 16.61 -10.96 -40.67
C SER A 837 17.34 -10.06 -39.67
N ARG A 838 16.79 -9.83 -38.47
CA ARG A 838 17.35 -8.98 -37.41
C ARG A 838 18.27 -9.76 -36.45
N LYS A 839 19.19 -10.59 -36.96
CA LYS A 839 20.11 -11.39 -36.14
C LYS A 839 21.08 -10.49 -35.36
N GLY A 840 21.22 -10.76 -34.06
CA GLY A 840 22.07 -9.96 -33.17
C GLY A 840 21.51 -8.57 -32.86
N ILE A 841 20.33 -8.18 -33.35
CA ILE A 841 19.74 -6.86 -33.04
C ILE A 841 18.89 -6.96 -31.77
N ALA A 842 19.23 -6.13 -30.78
CA ALA A 842 18.51 -6.00 -29.53
C ALA A 842 17.85 -4.63 -29.43
N ASP A 843 16.56 -4.65 -29.10
CA ASP A 843 15.75 -3.48 -28.87
C ASP A 843 15.78 -3.09 -27.39
N ILE A 844 16.38 -1.93 -27.10
CA ILE A 844 16.32 -1.28 -25.80
C ILE A 844 15.11 -0.34 -25.79
N ILE A 845 14.07 -0.70 -25.05
CA ILE A 845 12.80 0.01 -25.02
C ILE A 845 12.74 0.87 -23.75
N VAL A 846 12.80 2.19 -23.90
CA VAL A 846 12.55 3.16 -22.83
C VAL A 846 11.04 3.28 -22.65
N ALA A 847 10.46 2.45 -21.80
CA ALA A 847 9.01 2.34 -21.63
C ALA A 847 8.42 3.35 -20.64
N LYS A 848 9.25 3.88 -19.73
CA LYS A 848 8.89 4.95 -18.79
C LYS A 848 10.08 5.88 -18.64
N HIS A 849 9.83 7.17 -18.68
CA HIS A 849 10.79 8.21 -18.32
C HIS A 849 10.02 9.38 -17.71
N ARG A 850 10.24 9.69 -16.43
CA ARG A 850 9.46 10.74 -15.73
C ARG A 850 9.76 12.17 -16.18
N ASN A 851 10.98 12.41 -16.65
CA ASN A 851 11.52 13.73 -16.93
C ASN A 851 12.02 13.88 -18.39
N GLY A 852 11.65 12.95 -19.27
CA GLY A 852 12.15 12.91 -20.64
C GLY A 852 11.32 11.99 -21.55
N PRO A 853 11.72 11.81 -22.81
CA PRO A 853 10.98 11.04 -23.79
C PRO A 853 11.01 9.53 -23.52
N VAL A 854 10.03 8.83 -24.05
CA VAL A 854 10.01 7.36 -24.19
C VAL A 854 10.32 6.99 -25.63
N GLY A 855 10.86 5.80 -25.86
CA GLY A 855 11.26 5.40 -27.20
C GLY A 855 11.88 4.01 -27.26
N ARG A 856 12.47 3.69 -28.40
CA ARG A 856 13.15 2.42 -28.68
C ARG A 856 14.46 2.72 -29.39
N VAL A 857 15.50 2.03 -28.97
CA VAL A 857 16.85 2.11 -29.55
C VAL A 857 17.28 0.71 -29.96
N GLU A 858 17.96 0.61 -31.09
CA GLU A 858 18.49 -0.65 -31.60
C GLU A 858 20.00 -0.71 -31.30
N LEU A 859 20.44 -1.79 -30.66
CA LEU A 859 21.84 -2.07 -30.39
C LEU A 859 22.21 -3.43 -30.98
N TYR A 860 23.50 -3.62 -31.29
CA TYR A 860 24.03 -4.93 -31.67
C TYR A 860 24.44 -5.72 -30.42
N PHE A 861 23.94 -6.94 -30.27
CA PHE A 861 24.33 -7.91 -29.25
C PHE A 861 25.31 -8.92 -29.85
N ASP A 862 26.56 -8.86 -29.39
CA ASP A 862 27.61 -9.80 -29.78
C ASP A 862 27.58 -11.02 -28.86
N GLU A 863 27.16 -12.17 -29.40
CA GLU A 863 27.06 -13.42 -28.64
C GLU A 863 28.42 -13.98 -28.19
N ARG A 864 29.50 -13.68 -28.93
CA ARG A 864 30.85 -14.19 -28.64
C ARG A 864 31.43 -13.54 -27.38
N THR A 865 31.25 -12.24 -27.27
CA THR A 865 31.73 -11.44 -26.12
C THR A 865 30.65 -11.22 -25.05
N VAL A 866 29.40 -11.60 -25.34
CA VAL A 866 28.22 -11.38 -24.49
C VAL A 866 28.12 -9.90 -24.11
N SER A 867 28.18 -9.02 -25.11
CA SER A 867 28.24 -7.56 -24.95
C SER A 867 27.33 -6.82 -25.93
N PHE A 868 27.05 -5.55 -25.66
CA PHE A 868 26.25 -4.67 -26.52
C PHE A 868 27.13 -3.58 -27.15
N ARG A 869 26.83 -3.21 -28.41
CA ARG A 869 27.49 -2.14 -29.18
C ARG A 869 26.47 -1.27 -29.90
N ASP A 870 26.81 0.00 -30.16
CA ASP A 870 26.03 0.84 -31.07
C ASP A 870 26.06 0.26 -32.48
N LEU A 871 24.97 0.43 -33.23
CA LEU A 871 24.94 0.09 -34.65
C LEU A 871 25.68 1.18 -35.43
N GLU A 872 26.62 0.78 -36.30
CA GLU A 872 27.22 1.72 -37.25
C GLU A 872 26.12 2.26 -38.18
N LYS A 873 25.81 3.55 -38.06
CA LYS A 873 24.97 4.25 -39.03
C LYS A 873 25.80 4.41 -40.30
N GLY A 874 25.67 3.47 -41.23
CA GLY A 874 26.19 3.64 -42.58
C GLY A 874 25.67 4.97 -43.15
N PHE A 875 26.58 5.79 -43.66
CA PHE A 875 26.28 7.00 -44.41
C PHE A 875 25.33 6.66 -45.56
N PHE A 876 24.04 6.89 -45.35
CA PHE A 876 23.03 7.01 -46.41
C PHE A 876 22.35 8.37 -46.21
N GLU A 877 23.13 9.43 -46.44
CA GLU A 877 22.62 10.70 -46.94
C GLU A 877 23.22 10.88 -48.34
N GLU A 878 22.41 10.57 -49.36
CA GLU A 878 22.34 11.34 -50.61
C GLU A 878 20.96 11.99 -50.66
#